data_AF-A0A1A8J2F0-F1
#
_entry.id   AF-A0A1A8J2F0-F1
#
_cell.length_a   1.000
_cell.length_b   1.000
_cell.length_c   1.000
_cell.angle_alpha   90.00
_cell.angle_beta   90.00
_cell.angle_gamma   90.00
#
_symmetry.space_group_name_H-M   'P 1'
#
loop_
_entity.id
_entity.type
_entity.pdbx_description
1 polymer ?
#
loop_
_entity_poly.entity_id
_entity_poly.type
_entity_poly.pdbx_seq_one_letter_code
_entity_poly.pdbx_strand_id
1 'polypeptide(L)'
;MEVPWKLPHIILPKPASSSMRPQGAVRRGAIKSTLKEELQEKSDGSSEKGDEVGEEKLSPEEESASEPVNLEVIGTNTGPTMFRLPSQDSLSGENTVSEEMLAEEARKKSKEEEAAAKERAAQRQQLAIEELVQSERNYLRMLQICSVDIRSSLQQLQPPLANLDRLFLYIEDVMEVSSRLLSLLDRRPSGEPQFLQTLCDSFLSLSSDIEAAYKEYLAYYNQISIVENSYKQKEALWNEIVRIIKASAPEVNASSLSFFLVMPVQRIARYPLLLQTIQKHTDTSHPAFKLLEKTALTSIALNCRINEYKRFREVADKYKKTETLTIKDKINRLNPHSIAKKTARFSQQLKHETGIKPKLVDEEFDAFEGFFNILEHGILVLLENVETYLLHLQRFLDCRTEEFDLDMDGEKSPICYKEITTALRQWILPTFEKRMRTLIHKPLCALRDLLVGPRNLIRKRLDKLLDYEMIESKSTLSYDEQAVADTYRTINTLLLNELPRFNGLALQMIWSMLGTFSCMHKDLAADMEQLFQSFAQQLPHSHLHPSAFWEWAESAVLESAKKLQTVCQNVEDTLNAPVVQPLSPSSQRRLKQLTDKHGSGKIYQVASTVVGSRDLDLNLGRGELVAILSEADTRGDKRRWLVDAGGRRGYAPSSKLIRYHQAMEDPPPSPHLIVPLDVTGKRRHSYTPESQPMRVVRQPYFQVIAAYDFTARGNHEVSLRVGEPVCVLEPYDKRGNREWSLVEAISGQRGYVPSNYLSIKPVEARPPGFVF
;
A
#
# COMPACT_ATOMS: atom_id res chain seq x y z
N MET A 1 -26.75 2.98 27.92
CA MET A 1 -25.84 3.66 28.86
C MET A 1 -24.49 3.78 28.17
N GLU A 2 -24.21 4.95 27.63
CA GLU A 2 -22.94 5.25 26.95
C GLU A 2 -21.89 5.63 28.00
N VAL A 3 -20.74 4.97 27.97
CA VAL A 3 -19.56 5.34 28.77
C VAL A 3 -18.50 5.85 27.80
N PRO A 4 -18.00 7.10 27.97
CA PRO A 4 -16.98 7.65 27.08
C PRO A 4 -15.59 7.14 27.50
N TRP A 5 -14.96 6.34 26.66
CA TRP A 5 -13.57 5.92 26.86
C TRP A 5 -12.63 7.03 26.37
N LYS A 6 -12.01 7.74 27.31
CA LYS A 6 -10.86 8.63 27.04
C LYS A 6 -9.63 7.78 26.69
N LEU A 7 -8.95 8.14 25.60
CA LEU A 7 -7.63 7.64 25.23
C LEU A 7 -6.61 7.88 26.36
N PRO A 8 -5.80 6.87 26.78
CA PRO A 8 -4.64 7.13 27.61
C PRO A 8 -3.51 7.74 26.76
N HIS A 9 -2.89 8.80 27.27
CA HIS A 9 -1.66 9.37 26.71
C HIS A 9 -0.55 8.30 26.69
N ILE A 10 -0.14 7.89 25.50
CA ILE A 10 1.02 7.01 25.32
C ILE A 10 2.28 7.88 25.38
N ILE A 11 3.06 7.73 26.45
CA ILE A 11 4.41 8.26 26.56
C ILE A 11 5.33 7.31 25.79
N LEU A 12 5.98 7.81 24.73
CA LEU A 12 6.99 7.08 23.98
C LEU A 12 8.20 6.76 24.88
N PRO A 13 8.74 5.53 24.87
CA PRO A 13 9.95 5.21 25.61
C PRO A 13 11.18 5.85 24.94
N LYS A 14 12.01 6.55 25.74
CA LYS A 14 13.32 7.04 25.29
C LYS A 14 14.25 5.87 24.98
N PRO A 15 15.05 5.92 23.90
CA PRO A 15 16.00 4.87 23.57
C PRO A 15 17.16 4.85 24.60
N ALA A 16 17.47 3.67 25.10
CA ALA A 16 18.57 3.41 26.00
C ALA A 16 19.92 3.62 25.29
N SER A 17 20.82 4.39 25.90
CA SER A 17 22.20 4.57 25.49
C SER A 17 23.00 3.29 25.75
N SER A 18 23.38 2.55 24.71
CA SER A 18 24.37 1.47 24.82
C SER A 18 25.78 2.04 24.65
N SER A 19 26.46 2.24 25.78
CA SER A 19 27.90 2.44 25.83
C SER A 19 28.58 1.06 25.81
N MET A 20 29.29 0.74 24.72
CA MET A 20 30.33 -0.30 24.74
C MET A 20 31.64 0.33 24.26
N ARG A 21 32.53 0.61 25.22
CA ARG A 21 33.95 0.89 24.97
C ARG A 21 34.66 -0.41 24.55
N PRO A 22 35.68 -0.31 23.68
CA PRO A 22 36.85 -1.18 23.75
C PRO A 22 38.03 -0.43 24.38
N GLN A 23 38.62 -1.02 25.42
CA GLN A 23 39.97 -0.69 25.87
C GLN A 23 41.00 -1.36 24.96
N GLY A 24 42.07 -0.65 24.61
CA GLY A 24 43.20 -1.20 23.85
C GLY A 24 44.11 -0.10 23.32
N ALA A 25 45.00 0.39 24.18
CA ALA A 25 45.92 1.48 23.92
C ALA A 25 47.06 1.08 22.97
N VAL A 26 47.46 1.99 22.06
CA VAL A 26 48.88 2.24 21.72
C VAL A 26 49.09 3.73 21.47
N ARG A 27 50.07 4.30 22.19
CA ARG A 27 50.59 5.67 22.10
C ARG A 27 51.35 5.92 20.80
N ARG A 28 51.28 7.16 20.30
CA ARG A 28 52.32 8.04 19.69
C ARG A 28 51.56 9.06 18.82
N GLY A 29 51.79 10.36 18.84
CA GLY A 29 52.71 11.27 19.50
C GLY A 29 52.32 12.67 18.99
N ALA A 30 52.37 13.67 19.87
CA ALA A 30 52.01 15.05 19.57
C ALA A 30 53.01 15.71 18.62
N ILE A 31 52.54 16.53 17.67
CA ILE A 31 53.20 17.78 17.28
C ILE A 31 52.12 18.84 16.98
N LYS A 32 52.15 19.91 17.79
CA LYS A 32 51.56 21.24 17.51
C LYS A 32 52.55 22.02 16.63
N SER A 33 52.06 22.83 15.70
CA SER A 33 52.39 24.27 15.51
C SER A 33 52.08 24.73 14.07
N THR A 34 51.15 25.68 13.80
CA THR A 34 51.23 27.17 13.84
C THR A 34 51.63 27.80 12.48
N LEU A 35 51.00 28.95 12.17
CA LEU A 35 51.31 30.01 11.17
C LEU A 35 50.72 29.77 9.76
N LYS A 36 49.81 30.57 9.18
CA LYS A 36 49.47 32.01 9.12
C LYS A 36 50.38 32.85 8.19
N GLU A 37 49.72 33.49 7.20
CA GLU A 37 50.15 34.63 6.34
C GLU A 37 51.28 34.30 5.31
N GLU A 38 51.35 34.79 4.07
CA GLU A 38 50.71 35.89 3.35
C GLU A 38 51.13 35.85 1.85
N LEU A 39 50.53 36.73 1.04
CA LEU A 39 51.03 37.35 -0.21
C LEU A 39 50.55 36.86 -1.60
N GLN A 40 50.50 37.89 -2.44
CA GLN A 40 49.70 38.20 -3.62
C GLN A 40 50.65 38.68 -4.74
N GLU A 41 50.14 38.81 -5.97
CA GLU A 41 50.76 39.35 -7.21
C GLU A 41 51.59 38.32 -8.02
N LYS A 42 51.63 38.28 -9.37
CA LYS A 42 51.25 39.16 -10.51
C LYS A 42 51.25 38.28 -11.79
N SER A 43 50.26 38.36 -12.67
CA SER A 43 50.20 39.10 -13.96
C SER A 43 50.75 38.37 -15.21
N ASP A 44 50.03 38.62 -16.31
CA ASP A 44 50.37 38.52 -17.74
C ASP A 44 50.39 37.13 -18.41
N GLY A 45 49.82 36.90 -19.59
CA GLY A 45 49.17 37.79 -20.56
C GLY A 45 48.85 37.05 -21.89
N SER A 46 48.25 37.77 -22.84
CA SER A 46 47.92 37.47 -24.26
C SER A 46 46.78 36.46 -24.52
N SER A 47 45.63 36.82 -25.11
CA SER A 47 45.27 37.56 -26.34
C SER A 47 45.36 36.71 -27.60
N GLU A 48 44.20 36.40 -28.21
CA GLU A 48 44.01 36.52 -29.66
C GLU A 48 42.53 36.57 -30.07
N LYS A 49 42.30 37.35 -31.14
CA LYS A 49 41.04 37.88 -31.70
C LYS A 49 40.47 37.00 -32.81
N GLY A 50 39.21 37.30 -33.17
CA GLY A 50 38.63 37.16 -34.51
C GLY A 50 37.25 36.50 -34.46
N ASP A 51 36.21 36.91 -35.15
CA ASP A 51 35.93 38.06 -36.02
C ASP A 51 34.40 38.19 -36.12
N GLU A 52 33.95 39.38 -36.51
CA GLU A 52 32.57 39.77 -36.77
C GLU A 52 31.94 39.00 -37.95
N VAL A 53 30.65 38.67 -37.85
CA VAL A 53 29.67 38.88 -38.93
C VAL A 53 28.33 39.22 -38.28
N GLY A 54 27.82 40.41 -38.57
CA GLY A 54 26.44 40.79 -38.30
C GLY A 54 25.52 40.43 -39.47
N GLU A 55 24.25 40.19 -39.19
CA GLU A 55 23.14 40.63 -40.04
C GLU A 55 21.81 40.60 -39.29
N GLU A 56 20.83 41.28 -39.88
CA GLU A 56 19.76 42.04 -39.24
C GLU A 56 18.52 41.24 -38.77
N LYS A 57 17.91 41.79 -37.70
CA LYS A 57 16.47 41.95 -37.42
C LYS A 57 15.45 41.09 -38.18
N LEU A 58 14.58 40.39 -37.43
CA LEU A 58 13.11 40.56 -37.46
C LEU A 58 12.45 39.75 -36.31
N SER A 59 11.81 40.46 -35.38
CA SER A 59 10.73 40.02 -34.47
C SER A 59 9.45 40.76 -34.93
N PRO A 60 8.21 40.49 -34.46
CA PRO A 60 7.76 39.92 -33.17
C PRO A 60 6.71 38.78 -33.39
N GLU A 61 6.17 38.06 -32.41
CA GLU A 61 5.33 38.47 -31.28
C GLU A 61 5.19 37.27 -30.33
N GLU A 62 5.42 37.42 -29.01
CA GLU A 62 4.79 36.59 -27.99
C GLU A 62 4.55 37.38 -26.71
N GLU A 63 3.41 37.04 -26.10
CA GLU A 63 2.69 37.68 -25.02
C GLU A 63 3.42 37.61 -23.67
N SER A 64 3.24 38.69 -22.90
CA SER A 64 3.80 38.90 -21.58
C SER A 64 3.13 38.05 -20.49
N ALA A 65 3.94 37.23 -19.80
CA ALA A 65 3.65 36.71 -18.47
C ALA A 65 4.21 37.67 -17.40
N SER A 66 3.43 37.89 -16.35
CA SER A 66 3.68 38.81 -15.24
C SER A 66 4.13 38.08 -13.98
N GLU A 67 5.19 38.59 -13.34
CA GLU A 67 5.49 38.65 -11.88
C GLU A 67 6.98 39.01 -11.67
N PRO A 68 7.46 39.45 -10.48
CA PRO A 68 6.89 40.33 -9.45
C PRO A 68 7.81 41.55 -9.16
N VAL A 69 7.28 42.64 -8.59
CA VAL A 69 8.07 43.85 -8.26
C VAL A 69 8.51 43.85 -6.79
N ASN A 70 9.84 43.81 -6.59
CA ASN A 70 10.53 44.15 -5.34
C ASN A 70 10.63 45.68 -5.19
N LEU A 71 10.42 46.14 -3.96
CA LEU A 71 10.49 47.54 -3.56
C LEU A 71 11.86 47.80 -2.90
N GLU A 72 12.74 48.56 -3.55
CA GLU A 72 13.94 49.11 -2.91
C GLU A 72 13.96 50.64 -3.02
N VAL A 73 14.31 51.24 -1.88
CA VAL A 73 14.32 52.66 -1.55
C VAL A 73 15.70 53.21 -1.86
N ILE A 74 15.79 54.30 -2.63
CA ILE A 74 17.02 55.10 -2.77
C ILE A 74 16.74 56.50 -2.25
N GLY A 75 17.42 56.84 -1.15
CA GLY A 75 17.51 58.20 -0.62
C GLY A 75 18.60 59.01 -1.32
N THR A 76 18.42 60.32 -1.36
CA THR A 76 19.47 61.28 -1.74
C THR A 76 19.68 62.28 -0.62
N ASN A 77 20.97 62.46 -0.30
CA ASN A 77 21.51 63.24 0.80
C ASN A 77 22.34 64.37 0.17
N THR A 78 22.05 65.63 0.45
CA THR A 78 23.04 66.73 0.26
C THR A 78 22.86 67.77 1.36
N GLY A 79 23.96 68.04 2.06
CA GLY A 79 24.10 69.07 3.10
C GLY A 79 24.70 70.39 2.57
N PRO A 80 24.93 71.38 3.46
CA PRO A 80 24.61 72.79 3.19
C PRO A 80 25.84 73.70 3.03
N THR A 81 25.64 74.86 2.39
CA THR A 81 26.60 75.99 2.49
C THR A 81 25.87 77.33 2.59
N MET A 82 26.29 78.10 3.59
CA MET A 82 25.90 79.46 3.95
C MET A 82 25.81 80.44 2.78
N PHE A 83 24.80 81.32 2.80
CA PHE A 83 24.99 82.73 2.46
C PHE A 83 24.14 83.65 3.35
N ARG A 84 24.69 84.83 3.52
CA ARG A 84 24.53 85.84 4.57
C ARG A 84 23.36 86.79 4.25
N LEU A 85 22.65 87.22 5.28
CA LEU A 85 21.63 88.30 5.26
C LEU A 85 22.15 89.61 4.63
N PRO A 86 21.23 90.45 4.16
CA PRO A 86 21.09 91.76 4.80
C PRO A 86 19.66 92.05 5.26
N SER A 87 19.61 92.77 6.37
CA SER A 87 18.43 93.14 7.13
C SER A 87 17.63 94.27 6.48
N GLN A 88 16.30 94.12 6.58
CA GLN A 88 15.22 95.09 6.69
C GLN A 88 15.52 96.58 6.44
N ASP A 89 14.65 97.20 5.63
CA ASP A 89 13.98 98.41 6.11
C ASP A 89 12.56 98.56 5.54
N SER A 90 11.62 98.65 6.49
CA SER A 90 10.47 99.56 6.54
C SER A 90 9.52 99.68 5.32
N LEU A 91 8.25 99.28 5.51
CA LEU A 91 7.05 100.15 5.43
C LEU A 91 5.75 99.33 5.56
N SER A 92 4.79 99.86 6.33
CA SER A 92 3.35 99.50 6.41
C SER A 92 3.01 98.04 6.79
N GLY A 93 2.42 97.72 7.93
CA GLY A 93 1.39 98.48 8.62
C GLY A 93 0.05 98.49 7.88
N GLU A 94 -0.28 97.43 7.12
CA GLU A 94 -1.63 97.06 6.63
C GLU A 94 -1.51 95.84 5.69
N ASN A 95 -1.43 94.60 6.20
CA ASN A 95 -1.65 93.38 5.37
C ASN A 95 -1.77 92.04 6.13
N THR A 96 -1.92 92.05 7.46
CA THR A 96 -2.10 90.81 8.24
C THR A 96 -3.42 90.08 7.95
N VAL A 97 -4.42 90.76 7.39
CA VAL A 97 -5.71 90.14 7.03
C VAL A 97 -5.62 89.35 5.71
N SER A 98 -4.71 89.70 4.80
CA SER A 98 -4.59 89.04 3.48
C SER A 98 -3.83 87.71 3.52
N GLU A 99 -2.80 87.56 4.36
CA GLU A 99 -2.07 86.29 4.51
C GLU A 99 -2.86 85.23 5.28
N GLU A 100 -3.59 85.61 6.34
CA GLU A 100 -4.50 84.70 7.05
C GLU A 100 -5.68 84.26 6.16
N MET A 101 -6.26 85.18 5.35
CA MET A 101 -7.29 84.81 4.37
C MET A 101 -6.77 83.84 3.32
N LEU A 102 -5.57 84.06 2.76
CA LEU A 102 -4.97 83.16 1.76
C LEU A 102 -4.60 81.78 2.34
N ALA A 103 -4.12 81.73 3.59
CA ALA A 103 -3.84 80.49 4.30
C ALA A 103 -5.13 79.72 4.66
N GLU A 104 -6.19 80.43 5.06
CA GLU A 104 -7.50 79.83 5.35
C GLU A 104 -8.18 79.32 4.07
N GLU A 105 -8.01 80.02 2.95
CA GLU A 105 -8.52 79.61 1.64
C GLU A 105 -7.74 78.43 1.05
N ALA A 106 -6.43 78.35 1.28
CA ALA A 106 -5.62 77.16 0.97
C ALA A 106 -6.01 75.95 1.84
N ARG A 107 -6.26 76.16 3.14
CA ARG A 107 -6.80 75.12 4.05
C ARG A 107 -8.19 74.65 3.63
N LYS A 108 -9.04 75.57 3.17
CA LYS A 108 -10.38 75.24 2.66
C LYS A 108 -10.30 74.43 1.37
N LYS A 109 -9.47 74.83 0.41
CA LYS A 109 -9.20 74.04 -0.81
C LYS A 109 -8.63 72.66 -0.50
N SER A 110 -7.68 72.56 0.43
CA SER A 110 -7.11 71.27 0.86
C SER A 110 -8.16 70.36 1.52
N LYS A 111 -9.05 70.91 2.36
CA LYS A 111 -10.17 70.15 2.96
C LYS A 111 -11.21 69.73 1.92
N GLU A 112 -11.51 70.59 0.95
CA GLU A 112 -12.41 70.28 -0.17
C GLU A 112 -11.82 69.18 -1.07
N GLU A 113 -10.52 69.23 -1.34
CA GLU A 113 -9.80 68.21 -2.11
C GLU A 113 -9.72 66.86 -1.36
N GLU A 114 -9.50 66.89 -0.05
CA GLU A 114 -9.53 65.70 0.81
C GLU A 114 -10.93 65.08 0.90
N ALA A 115 -11.98 65.91 1.01
CA ALA A 115 -13.37 65.46 1.00
C ALA A 115 -13.75 64.83 -0.35
N ALA A 116 -13.37 65.47 -1.47
CA ALA A 116 -13.56 64.93 -2.81
C ALA A 116 -12.79 63.63 -3.03
N ALA A 117 -11.59 63.49 -2.46
CA ALA A 117 -10.81 62.25 -2.51
C ALA A 117 -11.50 61.11 -1.73
N LYS A 118 -12.05 61.39 -0.54
CA LYS A 118 -12.83 60.43 0.25
C LYS A 118 -14.11 59.98 -0.46
N GLU A 119 -14.82 60.90 -1.11
CA GLU A 119 -16.01 60.58 -1.90
C GLU A 119 -15.67 59.68 -3.09
N ARG A 120 -14.60 59.99 -3.84
CA ARG A 120 -14.12 59.13 -4.94
C ARG A 120 -13.70 57.74 -4.44
N ALA A 121 -13.06 57.65 -3.27
CA ALA A 121 -12.67 56.37 -2.67
C ALA A 121 -13.90 55.52 -2.29
N ALA A 122 -14.91 56.14 -1.66
CA ALA A 122 -16.17 55.48 -1.33
C ALA A 122 -16.92 54.98 -2.58
N GLN A 123 -16.95 55.77 -3.66
CA GLN A 123 -17.52 55.34 -4.95
C GLN A 123 -16.76 54.14 -5.54
N ARG A 124 -15.43 54.14 -5.50
CA ARG A 124 -14.62 53.00 -5.97
C ARG A 124 -14.82 51.75 -5.12
N GLN A 125 -14.96 51.91 -3.80
CA GLN A 125 -15.29 50.82 -2.90
C GLN A 125 -16.64 50.20 -3.26
N GLN A 126 -17.66 51.03 -3.48
CA GLN A 126 -19.00 50.59 -3.85
C GLN A 126 -18.99 49.83 -5.18
N LEU A 127 -18.30 50.34 -6.19
CA LEU A 127 -18.15 49.66 -7.49
C LEU A 127 -17.43 48.31 -7.36
N ALA A 128 -16.38 48.22 -6.53
CA ALA A 128 -15.67 46.97 -6.29
C ALA A 128 -16.54 45.93 -5.55
N ILE A 129 -17.39 46.38 -4.63
CA ILE A 129 -18.39 45.54 -3.97
C ILE A 129 -19.42 45.04 -4.99
N GLU A 130 -19.99 45.93 -5.79
CA GLU A 130 -20.96 45.58 -6.82
C GLU A 130 -20.37 44.61 -7.85
N GLU A 131 -19.12 44.82 -8.26
CA GLU A 131 -18.39 43.90 -9.12
C GLU A 131 -18.30 42.50 -8.50
N LEU A 132 -17.92 42.37 -7.23
CA LEU A 132 -17.84 41.06 -6.56
C LEU A 132 -19.18 40.34 -6.58
N VAL A 133 -20.25 41.02 -6.17
CA VAL A 133 -21.59 40.42 -6.05
C VAL A 133 -22.17 40.11 -7.42
N GLN A 134 -22.10 41.04 -8.37
CA GLN A 134 -22.65 40.85 -9.70
C GLN A 134 -21.89 39.79 -10.51
N SER A 135 -20.55 39.75 -10.37
CA SER A 135 -19.75 38.70 -10.98
C SER A 135 -20.01 37.33 -10.36
N GLU A 136 -20.38 37.26 -9.07
CA GLU A 136 -20.81 36.01 -8.42
C GLU A 136 -22.15 35.52 -8.98
N ARG A 137 -23.14 36.42 -9.15
CA ARG A 137 -24.43 36.07 -9.77
C ARG A 137 -24.26 35.57 -11.20
N ASN A 138 -23.45 36.25 -12.00
CA ASN A 138 -23.17 35.82 -13.35
C ASN A 138 -22.43 34.48 -13.38
N TYR A 139 -21.44 34.28 -12.49
CA TYR A 139 -20.72 33.03 -12.35
C TYR A 139 -21.67 31.86 -12.06
N LEU A 140 -22.53 31.97 -11.05
CA LEU A 140 -23.49 30.92 -10.72
C LEU A 140 -24.46 30.66 -11.88
N ARG A 141 -24.96 31.71 -12.53
CA ARG A 141 -25.84 31.59 -13.71
C ARG A 141 -25.16 30.81 -14.84
N MET A 142 -23.90 31.11 -15.14
CA MET A 142 -23.14 30.39 -16.18
C MET A 142 -22.94 28.92 -15.82
N LEU A 143 -22.68 28.60 -14.56
CA LEU A 143 -22.59 27.22 -14.11
C LEU A 143 -23.92 26.48 -14.19
N GLN A 144 -25.04 27.14 -13.86
CA GLN A 144 -26.39 26.58 -13.99
C GLN A 144 -26.71 26.25 -15.46
N ILE A 145 -26.47 27.18 -16.38
CA ILE A 145 -26.68 26.93 -17.82
C ILE A 145 -25.85 25.72 -18.28
N CYS A 146 -24.60 25.62 -17.84
CA CYS A 146 -23.74 24.49 -18.21
C CYS A 146 -24.19 23.15 -17.60
N SER A 147 -24.40 23.11 -16.30
CA SER A 147 -24.65 21.87 -15.55
C SER A 147 -26.09 21.39 -15.61
N VAL A 148 -27.04 22.26 -15.97
CA VAL A 148 -28.47 21.94 -16.07
C VAL A 148 -28.89 21.89 -17.53
N ASP A 149 -28.87 23.02 -18.24
CA ASP A 149 -29.46 23.14 -19.58
C ASP A 149 -28.64 22.41 -20.64
N ILE A 150 -27.32 22.68 -20.69
CA ILE A 150 -26.41 22.04 -21.64
C ILE A 150 -26.28 20.56 -21.32
N ARG A 151 -26.08 20.18 -20.05
CA ARG A 151 -26.01 18.76 -19.63
C ARG A 151 -27.25 17.98 -20.04
N SER A 152 -28.45 18.50 -19.76
CA SER A 152 -29.72 17.86 -20.14
C SER A 152 -29.84 17.67 -21.65
N SER A 153 -29.46 18.69 -22.42
CA SER A 153 -29.47 18.61 -23.89
C SER A 153 -28.46 17.57 -24.42
N LEU A 154 -27.27 17.49 -23.83
CA LEU A 154 -26.26 16.49 -24.19
C LEU A 154 -26.68 15.06 -23.85
N GLN A 155 -27.46 14.86 -22.78
CA GLN A 155 -28.01 13.55 -22.41
C GLN A 155 -29.02 13.00 -23.43
N GLN A 156 -29.65 13.88 -24.22
CA GLN A 156 -30.63 13.50 -25.24
C GLN A 156 -29.97 13.03 -26.55
N LEU A 157 -28.65 13.20 -26.70
CA LEU A 157 -27.93 12.78 -27.91
C LEU A 157 -27.93 11.26 -28.08
N GLN A 158 -28.02 10.83 -29.36
CA GLN A 158 -27.95 9.43 -29.76
C GLN A 158 -26.80 9.23 -30.76
N PRO A 159 -25.83 8.34 -30.46
CA PRO A 159 -25.69 7.55 -29.23
C PRO A 159 -25.30 8.40 -28.00
N PRO A 160 -25.55 7.92 -26.76
CA PRO A 160 -25.17 8.62 -25.53
C PRO A 160 -23.67 8.92 -25.47
N LEU A 161 -23.32 10.10 -24.96
CA LEU A 161 -21.92 10.51 -24.83
C LEU A 161 -21.22 9.70 -23.74
N ALA A 162 -20.17 8.98 -24.14
CA ALA A 162 -19.35 8.23 -23.20
C ALA A 162 -18.69 9.17 -22.18
N ASN A 163 -18.80 8.85 -20.89
CA ASN A 163 -18.26 9.64 -19.77
C ASN A 163 -18.87 11.04 -19.58
N LEU A 164 -20.10 11.30 -20.07
CA LEU A 164 -20.75 12.60 -19.90
C LEU A 164 -20.87 13.01 -18.42
N ASP A 165 -21.31 12.10 -17.53
CA ASP A 165 -21.43 12.39 -16.09
C ASP A 165 -20.11 12.76 -15.44
N ARG A 166 -18.98 12.28 -15.98
CA ARG A 166 -17.66 12.64 -15.47
C ARG A 166 -17.34 14.11 -15.70
N LEU A 167 -17.83 14.74 -16.77
CA LEU A 167 -17.57 16.17 -17.03
C LEU A 167 -18.17 17.09 -15.97
N PHE A 168 -19.26 16.66 -15.32
CA PHE A 168 -20.00 17.44 -14.34
C PHE A 168 -19.80 16.91 -12.91
N LEU A 169 -18.78 16.07 -12.68
CA LEU A 169 -18.46 15.59 -11.35
C LEU A 169 -17.94 16.74 -10.47
N TYR A 170 -18.46 16.86 -9.25
CA TYR A 170 -18.15 17.91 -8.25
C TYR A 170 -18.61 19.34 -8.57
N ILE A 171 -19.21 19.61 -9.74
CA ILE A 171 -19.66 20.98 -10.06
C ILE A 171 -20.87 21.40 -9.20
N GLU A 172 -21.70 20.44 -8.82
CA GLU A 172 -22.90 20.66 -8.00
C GLU A 172 -22.51 21.21 -6.61
N ASP A 173 -21.48 20.66 -5.96
CA ASP A 173 -20.97 21.13 -4.67
C ASP A 173 -20.45 22.59 -4.77
N VAL A 174 -19.76 22.92 -5.87
CA VAL A 174 -19.28 24.28 -6.14
C VAL A 174 -20.45 25.25 -6.33
N MET A 175 -21.48 24.84 -7.06
CA MET A 175 -22.69 25.64 -7.27
C MET A 175 -23.46 25.84 -5.97
N GLU A 176 -23.56 24.81 -5.12
CA GLU A 176 -24.24 24.89 -3.82
C GLU A 176 -23.60 25.97 -2.93
N VAL A 177 -22.27 25.93 -2.76
CA VAL A 177 -21.57 26.89 -1.91
C VAL A 177 -21.66 28.31 -2.47
N SER A 178 -21.55 28.47 -3.79
CA SER A 178 -21.72 29.78 -4.47
C SER A 178 -23.14 30.33 -4.29
N SER A 179 -24.16 29.46 -4.38
CA SER A 179 -25.56 29.80 -4.13
C SER A 179 -25.82 30.21 -2.69
N ARG A 180 -25.21 29.52 -1.72
CA ARG A 180 -25.27 29.88 -0.30
C ARG A 180 -24.61 31.25 -0.06
N LEU A 181 -23.44 31.50 -0.64
CA LEU A 181 -22.76 32.79 -0.53
C LEU A 181 -23.65 33.93 -1.05
N LEU A 182 -24.21 33.80 -2.26
CA LEU A 182 -25.14 34.78 -2.81
C LEU A 182 -26.37 34.98 -1.93
N SER A 183 -26.97 33.90 -1.43
CA SER A 183 -28.14 33.97 -0.55
C SER A 183 -27.86 34.73 0.75
N LEU A 184 -26.63 34.69 1.26
CA LEU A 184 -26.22 35.49 2.41
C LEU A 184 -26.01 36.96 2.05
N LEU A 185 -25.42 37.23 0.88
CA LEU A 185 -25.17 38.59 0.38
C LEU A 185 -26.47 39.30 -0.01
N ASP A 186 -27.45 38.59 -0.57
CA ASP A 186 -28.74 39.13 -1.01
C ASP A 186 -29.65 39.57 0.16
N ARG A 187 -29.32 39.21 1.40
CA ARG A 187 -30.08 39.63 2.59
C ARG A 187 -30.03 41.13 2.85
N ARG A 188 -29.02 41.82 2.29
CA ARG A 188 -28.87 43.27 2.42
C ARG A 188 -28.43 43.87 1.10
N PRO A 189 -28.93 45.07 0.74
CA PRO A 189 -28.44 45.76 -0.45
C PRO A 189 -26.98 46.21 -0.27
N SER A 190 -26.23 46.22 -1.36
CA SER A 190 -24.80 46.56 -1.38
C SER A 190 -24.48 47.99 -0.91
N GLY A 191 -25.47 48.90 -0.90
CA GLY A 191 -25.31 50.29 -0.46
C GLY A 191 -25.50 50.52 1.05
N GLU A 192 -25.81 49.50 1.84
CA GLU A 192 -25.94 49.65 3.30
C GLU A 192 -24.57 49.71 4.01
N PRO A 193 -24.40 50.54 5.05
CA PRO A 193 -23.14 50.65 5.81
C PRO A 193 -22.65 49.32 6.42
N GLN A 194 -23.58 48.41 6.73
CA GLN A 194 -23.28 47.11 7.33
C GLN A 194 -23.06 46.00 6.28
N PHE A 195 -23.20 46.31 4.99
CA PHE A 195 -23.04 45.33 3.93
C PHE A 195 -21.61 44.75 3.91
N LEU A 196 -20.59 45.60 4.04
CA LEU A 196 -19.20 45.17 4.03
C LEU A 196 -18.90 44.17 5.17
N GLN A 197 -19.47 44.38 6.35
CA GLN A 197 -19.38 43.43 7.46
C GLN A 197 -20.07 42.11 7.11
N THR A 198 -21.29 42.19 6.58
CA THR A 198 -22.08 41.01 6.15
C THR A 198 -21.33 40.19 5.10
N LEU A 199 -20.70 40.84 4.13
CA LEU A 199 -19.89 40.19 3.10
C LEU A 199 -18.72 39.41 3.72
N CYS A 200 -17.99 40.05 4.63
CA CYS A 200 -16.85 39.42 5.27
C CYS A 200 -17.26 38.26 6.17
N ASP A 201 -18.27 38.44 7.02
CA ASP A 201 -18.79 37.38 7.89
C ASP A 201 -19.32 36.20 7.07
N SER A 202 -20.02 36.47 5.97
CA SER A 202 -20.54 35.45 5.06
C SER A 202 -19.41 34.64 4.43
N PHE A 203 -18.40 35.30 3.84
CA PHE A 203 -17.26 34.63 3.23
C PHE A 203 -16.45 33.80 4.24
N LEU A 204 -16.16 34.37 5.41
CA LEU A 204 -15.43 33.67 6.47
C LEU A 204 -16.20 32.48 7.01
N SER A 205 -17.52 32.59 7.17
CA SER A 205 -18.37 31.48 7.62
C SER A 205 -18.40 30.31 6.63
N LEU A 206 -18.28 30.60 5.33
CA LEU A 206 -18.31 29.60 4.26
C LEU A 206 -16.92 29.15 3.81
N SER A 207 -15.83 29.68 4.36
CA SER A 207 -14.49 29.42 3.83
C SER A 207 -14.12 27.94 3.81
N SER A 208 -14.51 27.17 4.84
CA SER A 208 -14.28 25.72 4.89
C SER A 208 -15.08 24.97 3.82
N ASP A 209 -16.32 25.40 3.58
CA ASP A 209 -17.20 24.79 2.57
C ASP A 209 -16.69 25.10 1.16
N ILE A 210 -16.24 26.34 0.92
CA ILE A 210 -15.58 26.76 -0.33
C ILE A 210 -14.34 25.89 -0.57
N GLU A 211 -13.49 25.73 0.45
CA GLU A 211 -12.30 24.89 0.33
C GLU A 211 -12.64 23.43 0.00
N ALA A 212 -13.65 22.87 0.67
CA ALA A 212 -14.07 21.49 0.47
C ALA A 212 -14.60 21.23 -0.95
N ALA A 213 -15.44 22.12 -1.48
CA ALA A 213 -16.00 21.98 -2.82
C ALA A 213 -14.95 22.22 -3.92
N TYR A 214 -14.23 23.34 -3.85
CA TYR A 214 -13.30 23.73 -4.91
C TYR A 214 -12.08 22.80 -5.01
N LYS A 215 -11.54 22.28 -3.90
CA LYS A 215 -10.35 21.42 -3.96
C LYS A 215 -10.58 20.12 -4.74
N GLU A 216 -11.77 19.51 -4.61
CA GLU A 216 -12.13 18.29 -5.34
C GLU A 216 -12.31 18.59 -6.83
N TYR A 217 -13.06 19.65 -7.15
CA TYR A 217 -13.28 20.07 -8.53
C TYR A 217 -11.96 20.41 -9.25
N LEU A 218 -11.11 21.23 -8.64
CA LEU A 218 -9.86 21.68 -9.25
C LEU A 218 -8.86 20.53 -9.44
N ALA A 219 -8.80 19.58 -8.49
CA ALA A 219 -7.97 18.39 -8.66
C ALA A 219 -8.49 17.46 -9.76
N TYR A 220 -9.80 17.42 -9.99
CA TYR A 220 -10.42 16.59 -11.01
C TYR A 220 -10.43 17.23 -12.41
N TYR A 221 -10.24 18.55 -12.51
CA TYR A 221 -10.35 19.32 -13.76
C TYR A 221 -9.49 18.79 -14.93
N ASN A 222 -8.30 18.24 -14.65
CA ASN A 222 -7.47 17.62 -15.70
C ASN A 222 -8.19 16.45 -16.39
N GLN A 223 -9.00 15.68 -15.66
CA GLN A 223 -9.81 14.60 -16.22
C GLN A 223 -10.97 15.14 -17.07
N ILE A 224 -11.59 16.25 -16.64
CA ILE A 224 -12.63 16.95 -17.42
C ILE A 224 -12.05 17.37 -18.78
N SER A 225 -10.86 17.97 -18.79
CA SER A 225 -10.16 18.37 -20.02
C SER A 225 -9.87 17.19 -20.95
N ILE A 226 -9.44 16.04 -20.41
CA ILE A 226 -9.19 14.82 -21.20
C ILE A 226 -10.49 14.31 -21.86
N VAL A 227 -11.60 14.29 -21.12
CA VAL A 227 -12.89 13.81 -21.65
C VAL A 227 -13.40 14.74 -22.74
N GLU A 228 -13.39 16.06 -22.54
CA GLU A 228 -13.83 17.02 -23.56
C GLU A 228 -12.94 16.96 -24.82
N ASN A 229 -11.62 16.86 -24.65
CA ASN A 229 -10.70 16.70 -25.77
C ASN A 229 -10.99 15.43 -26.58
N SER A 230 -11.44 14.35 -25.93
CA SER A 230 -11.85 13.13 -26.63
C SER A 230 -13.08 13.34 -27.53
N TYR A 231 -13.95 14.30 -27.19
CA TYR A 231 -15.09 14.68 -28.04
C TYR A 231 -14.64 15.57 -29.20
N LYS A 232 -13.68 16.48 -28.98
CA LYS A 232 -13.09 17.34 -30.01
C LYS A 232 -12.43 16.55 -31.14
N GLN A 233 -11.87 15.37 -30.84
CA GLN A 233 -11.30 14.47 -31.85
C GLN A 233 -12.35 13.87 -32.81
N LYS A 234 -13.65 14.01 -32.51
CA LYS A 234 -14.76 13.51 -33.33
C LYS A 234 -15.53 14.68 -33.90
N GLU A 235 -15.11 15.18 -35.07
CA GLU A 235 -15.60 16.44 -35.66
C GLU A 235 -17.14 16.54 -35.75
N ALA A 236 -17.83 15.50 -36.24
CA ALA A 236 -19.29 15.50 -36.33
C ALA A 236 -19.98 15.62 -34.96
N LEU A 237 -19.47 14.91 -33.95
CA LEU A 237 -19.95 15.00 -32.57
C LEU A 237 -19.63 16.38 -31.97
N TRP A 238 -18.45 16.91 -32.25
CA TRP A 238 -18.05 18.23 -31.75
C TRP A 238 -18.93 19.35 -32.31
N ASN A 239 -19.24 19.33 -33.60
CA ASN A 239 -20.14 20.28 -34.23
C ASN A 239 -21.55 20.25 -33.60
N GLU A 240 -22.02 19.06 -33.26
CA GLU A 240 -23.28 18.85 -32.55
C GLU A 240 -23.27 19.47 -31.14
N ILE A 241 -22.20 19.20 -30.38
CA ILE A 241 -21.99 19.78 -29.05
C ILE A 241 -21.94 21.31 -29.12
N VAL A 242 -21.20 21.88 -30.08
CA VAL A 242 -21.10 23.33 -30.30
C VAL A 242 -22.48 23.93 -30.59
N ARG A 243 -23.29 23.26 -31.40
CA ARG A 243 -24.65 23.69 -31.71
C ARG A 243 -25.53 23.71 -30.46
N ILE A 244 -25.45 22.68 -29.62
CA ILE A 244 -26.17 22.63 -28.34
C ILE A 244 -25.73 23.77 -27.43
N ILE A 245 -24.42 23.99 -27.27
CA ILE A 245 -23.88 25.07 -26.43
C ILE A 245 -24.41 26.43 -26.89
N LYS A 246 -24.37 26.71 -28.20
CA LYS A 246 -24.87 27.98 -28.76
C LYS A 246 -26.39 28.14 -28.61
N ALA A 247 -27.14 27.04 -28.66
CA ALA A 247 -28.59 27.07 -28.47
C ALA A 247 -28.99 27.30 -27.01
N SER A 248 -28.24 26.72 -26.05
CA SER A 248 -28.50 26.87 -24.61
C SER A 248 -28.00 28.20 -24.03
N ALA A 249 -26.96 28.80 -24.62
CA ALA A 249 -26.33 30.03 -24.13
C ALA A 249 -26.06 31.04 -25.27
N PRO A 250 -27.09 31.52 -25.98
CA PRO A 250 -26.93 32.38 -27.16
C PRO A 250 -26.22 33.70 -26.85
N GLU A 251 -26.33 34.21 -25.62
CA GLU A 251 -25.73 35.47 -25.18
C GLU A 251 -24.22 35.39 -24.92
N VAL A 252 -23.66 34.18 -24.76
CA VAL A 252 -22.26 33.97 -24.34
C VAL A 252 -21.35 33.70 -25.54
N ASN A 253 -21.93 33.36 -26.71
CA ASN A 253 -21.22 32.93 -27.93
C ASN A 253 -20.10 31.89 -27.65
N ALA A 254 -20.32 31.01 -26.67
CA ALA A 254 -19.37 29.97 -26.30
C ALA A 254 -19.33 28.85 -27.36
N SER A 255 -18.15 28.30 -27.61
CA SER A 255 -17.92 27.20 -28.56
C SER A 255 -17.41 25.91 -27.91
N SER A 256 -17.21 25.90 -26.59
CA SER A 256 -16.62 24.77 -25.86
C SER A 256 -17.21 24.68 -24.46
N LEU A 257 -17.37 23.47 -23.93
CA LEU A 257 -17.71 23.26 -22.51
C LEU A 257 -16.60 23.78 -21.60
N SER A 258 -15.34 23.74 -22.06
CA SER A 258 -14.17 24.32 -21.40
C SER A 258 -14.42 25.76 -20.92
N PHE A 259 -15.17 26.56 -21.68
CA PHE A 259 -15.49 27.94 -21.32
C PHE A 259 -16.18 28.05 -19.96
N PHE A 260 -17.16 27.17 -19.71
CA PHE A 260 -17.91 27.14 -18.46
C PHE A 260 -17.16 26.35 -17.38
N LEU A 261 -16.60 25.20 -17.74
CA LEU A 261 -16.00 24.27 -16.78
C LEU A 261 -14.66 24.79 -16.23
N VAL A 262 -13.99 25.75 -16.89
CA VAL A 262 -12.80 26.41 -16.33
C VAL A 262 -13.15 27.49 -15.30
N MET A 263 -14.39 28.01 -15.30
CA MET A 263 -14.77 29.16 -14.47
C MET A 263 -14.51 28.94 -12.96
N PRO A 264 -14.75 27.76 -12.35
CA PRO A 264 -14.38 27.54 -10.94
C PRO A 264 -12.88 27.70 -10.67
N VAL A 265 -12.03 27.26 -11.59
CA VAL A 265 -10.56 27.44 -11.50
C VAL A 265 -10.20 28.93 -11.51
N GLN A 266 -10.90 29.72 -12.32
CA GLN A 266 -10.69 31.17 -12.40
C GLN A 266 -11.30 31.90 -11.19
N ARG A 267 -12.46 31.47 -10.70
CA ARG A 267 -13.21 32.15 -9.64
C ARG A 267 -12.45 32.13 -8.33
N ILE A 268 -11.90 30.98 -7.96
CA ILE A 268 -11.14 30.84 -6.71
C ILE A 268 -9.91 31.77 -6.68
N ALA A 269 -9.29 32.00 -7.83
CA ALA A 269 -8.17 32.92 -7.99
C ALA A 269 -8.58 34.40 -7.99
N ARG A 270 -9.85 34.71 -8.28
CA ARG A 270 -10.37 36.08 -8.28
C ARG A 270 -10.79 36.60 -6.92
N TYR A 271 -11.20 35.75 -5.98
CA TYR A 271 -11.60 36.20 -4.64
C TYR A 271 -10.53 37.07 -3.93
N PRO A 272 -9.24 36.69 -3.91
CA PRO A 272 -8.18 37.53 -3.35
C PRO A 272 -8.13 38.93 -3.99
N LEU A 273 -8.15 38.99 -5.32
CA LEU A 273 -8.03 40.24 -6.07
C LEU A 273 -9.21 41.20 -5.80
N LEU A 274 -10.43 40.65 -5.80
CA LEU A 274 -11.64 41.42 -5.52
C LEU A 274 -11.63 41.96 -4.09
N LEU A 275 -11.34 41.11 -3.10
CA LEU A 275 -11.31 41.51 -1.69
C LEU A 275 -10.19 42.52 -1.39
N GLN A 276 -9.01 42.36 -1.98
CA GLN A 276 -7.91 43.34 -1.88
C GLN A 276 -8.27 44.67 -2.56
N THR A 277 -9.01 44.65 -3.66
CA THR A 277 -9.47 45.88 -4.32
C THR A 277 -10.48 46.64 -3.47
N ILE A 278 -11.40 45.93 -2.79
CA ILE A 278 -12.30 46.53 -1.79
C ILE A 278 -11.48 47.09 -0.63
N GLN A 279 -10.49 46.34 -0.13
CA GLN A 279 -9.62 46.77 0.98
C GLN A 279 -8.85 48.05 0.64
N LYS A 280 -8.27 48.13 -0.56
CA LYS A 280 -7.50 49.29 -1.06
C LYS A 280 -8.31 50.60 -1.05
N HIS A 281 -9.63 50.51 -1.24
CA HIS A 281 -10.52 51.66 -1.30
C HIS A 281 -11.36 51.85 -0.02
N THR A 282 -11.11 51.05 1.03
CA THR A 282 -11.77 51.18 2.34
C THR A 282 -10.90 52.01 3.29
N ASP A 283 -11.47 53.01 3.96
CA ASP A 283 -10.76 53.80 4.98
C ASP A 283 -10.31 52.91 6.15
N THR A 284 -9.07 53.09 6.62
CA THR A 284 -8.51 52.33 7.75
C THR A 284 -9.28 52.52 9.08
N SER A 285 -10.02 53.62 9.22
CA SER A 285 -10.89 53.91 10.37
C SER A 285 -12.27 53.24 10.27
N HIS A 286 -12.59 52.61 9.13
CA HIS A 286 -13.87 51.94 8.92
C HIS A 286 -14.04 50.74 9.88
N PRO A 287 -15.20 50.55 10.55
CA PRO A 287 -15.40 49.48 11.53
C PRO A 287 -15.11 48.07 10.99
N ALA A 288 -15.44 47.83 9.71
CA ALA A 288 -15.20 46.54 9.05
C ALA A 288 -13.80 46.37 8.43
N PHE A 289 -12.89 47.36 8.50
CA PHE A 289 -11.59 47.29 7.82
C PHE A 289 -10.74 46.09 8.29
N LYS A 290 -10.68 45.86 9.60
CA LYS A 290 -9.93 44.72 10.17
C LYS A 290 -10.55 43.37 9.82
N LEU A 291 -11.87 43.32 9.74
CA LEU A 291 -12.59 42.13 9.31
C LEU A 291 -12.31 41.85 7.82
N LEU A 292 -12.30 42.88 6.97
CA LEU A 292 -11.96 42.78 5.55
C LEU A 292 -10.51 42.35 5.32
N GLU A 293 -9.56 42.91 6.07
CA GLU A 293 -8.14 42.49 6.06
C GLU A 293 -8.01 40.99 6.36
N LYS A 294 -8.71 40.51 7.40
CA LYS A 294 -8.78 39.08 7.72
C LYS A 294 -9.41 38.26 6.59
N THR A 295 -10.49 38.73 5.97
CA THR A 295 -11.16 38.04 4.86
C THR A 295 -10.26 37.94 3.62
N ALA A 296 -9.55 39.01 3.26
CA ALA A 296 -8.61 39.03 2.15
C ALA A 296 -7.42 38.08 2.40
N LEU A 297 -6.84 38.08 3.61
CA LEU A 297 -5.79 37.12 3.97
C LEU A 297 -6.31 35.68 3.94
N THR A 298 -7.55 35.45 4.39
CA THR A 298 -8.18 34.13 4.37
C THR A 298 -8.39 33.63 2.94
N SER A 299 -8.82 34.49 2.00
CA SER A 299 -9.02 34.09 0.60
C SER A 299 -7.71 33.77 -0.12
N ILE A 300 -6.61 34.49 0.20
CA ILE A 300 -5.26 34.16 -0.29
C ILE A 300 -4.85 32.78 0.23
N ALA A 301 -4.93 32.56 1.55
CA ALA A 301 -4.56 31.30 2.16
C ALA A 301 -5.41 30.13 1.62
N LEU A 302 -6.70 30.35 1.41
CA LEU A 302 -7.63 29.40 0.80
C LEU A 302 -7.19 29.00 -0.62
N ASN A 303 -6.88 29.97 -1.47
CA ASN A 303 -6.38 29.71 -2.83
C ASN A 303 -5.06 28.91 -2.80
N CYS A 304 -4.11 29.31 -1.95
CA CYS A 304 -2.86 28.57 -1.75
C CYS A 304 -3.10 27.11 -1.33
N ARG A 305 -3.95 26.86 -0.33
CA ARG A 305 -4.27 25.50 0.14
C ARG A 305 -4.91 24.64 -0.96
N ILE A 306 -5.85 25.20 -1.73
CA ILE A 306 -6.48 24.49 -2.85
C ILE A 306 -5.47 24.16 -3.94
N ASN A 307 -4.58 25.09 -4.27
CA ASN A 307 -3.52 24.87 -5.25
C ASN A 307 -2.51 23.81 -4.79
N GLU A 308 -2.11 23.85 -3.52
CA GLU A 308 -1.26 22.83 -2.91
C GLU A 308 -1.93 21.45 -2.93
N TYR A 309 -3.22 21.37 -2.59
CA TYR A 309 -3.99 20.13 -2.66
C TYR A 309 -4.01 19.56 -4.08
N LYS A 310 -4.27 20.40 -5.09
CA LYS A 310 -4.21 19.99 -6.50
C LYS A 310 -2.83 19.42 -6.84
N ARG A 311 -1.75 20.15 -6.50
CA ARG A 311 -0.37 19.71 -6.75
C ARG A 311 -0.06 18.37 -6.07
N PHE A 312 -0.47 18.21 -4.82
CA PHE A 312 -0.30 16.98 -4.06
C PHE A 312 -1.07 15.81 -4.67
N ARG A 313 -2.31 16.05 -5.12
CA ARG A 313 -3.13 15.03 -5.77
C ARG A 313 -2.54 14.56 -7.09
N GLU A 314 -2.03 15.47 -7.91
CA GLU A 314 -1.35 15.14 -9.16
C GLU A 314 -0.09 14.29 -8.92
N VAL A 315 0.72 14.66 -7.93
CA VAL A 315 1.91 13.88 -7.53
C VAL A 315 1.51 12.50 -7.00
N ALA A 316 0.49 12.43 -6.14
CA ALA A 316 -0.01 11.17 -5.60
C ALA A 316 -0.51 10.26 -6.73
N ASP A 317 -1.36 10.75 -7.64
CA ASP A 317 -1.91 9.97 -8.75
C ASP A 317 -0.82 9.48 -9.71
N LYS A 318 0.23 10.27 -9.93
CA LYS A 318 1.40 9.90 -10.75
C LYS A 318 2.15 8.69 -10.18
N TYR A 319 2.21 8.52 -8.86
CA TYR A 319 2.97 7.46 -8.19
C TYR A 319 2.11 6.37 -7.54
N LYS A 320 0.78 6.54 -7.52
CA LYS A 320 -0.18 5.57 -6.96
C LYS A 320 -0.29 4.28 -7.77
N LYS A 321 -0.21 4.35 -9.10
CA LYS A 321 -0.34 3.18 -9.97
C LYS A 321 1.03 2.57 -10.24
N THR A 322 1.27 1.36 -9.75
CA THR A 322 2.27 0.48 -10.34
C THR A 322 1.71 0.10 -11.70
N GLU A 323 2.13 0.78 -12.77
CA GLU A 323 1.80 0.31 -14.11
C GLU A 323 2.20 -1.17 -14.20
N THR A 324 1.24 -2.04 -14.52
CA THR A 324 1.47 -3.46 -14.79
C THR A 324 2.16 -3.58 -16.14
N LEU A 325 3.38 -3.08 -16.21
CA LEU A 325 4.23 -3.15 -17.39
C LEU A 325 4.71 -4.58 -17.53
N THR A 326 4.53 -5.15 -18.73
CA THR A 326 5.18 -6.42 -19.06
C THR A 326 6.69 -6.24 -19.02
N ILE A 327 7.44 -7.34 -18.87
CA ILE A 327 8.91 -7.31 -18.87
C ILE A 327 9.44 -6.62 -20.14
N LYS A 328 8.74 -6.80 -21.27
CA LYS A 328 9.04 -6.15 -22.55
C LYS A 328 8.84 -4.63 -22.50
N ASP A 329 7.76 -4.15 -21.90
CA ASP A 329 7.51 -2.70 -21.74
C ASP A 329 8.51 -2.05 -20.77
N LYS A 330 8.96 -2.80 -19.75
CA LYS A 330 10.02 -2.36 -18.84
C LYS A 330 11.37 -2.22 -19.55
N ILE A 331 11.70 -3.15 -20.45
CA ILE A 331 12.94 -3.10 -21.26
C ILE A 331 12.87 -1.95 -22.28
N ASN A 332 11.74 -1.78 -22.96
CA ASN A 332 11.55 -0.71 -23.94
C ASN A 332 11.58 0.70 -23.31
N ARG A 333 11.29 0.82 -22.02
CA ARG A 333 11.38 2.07 -21.25
C ARG A 333 12.76 2.33 -20.63
N LEU A 334 13.75 1.45 -20.83
CA LEU A 334 15.12 1.69 -20.40
C LEU A 334 15.76 2.78 -21.27
N ASN A 335 15.58 4.03 -20.87
CA ASN A 335 16.27 5.17 -21.45
C ASN A 335 17.70 5.28 -20.85
N PRO A 336 18.76 5.48 -21.65
CA PRO A 336 20.12 5.75 -21.17
C PRO A 336 20.17 6.80 -20.04
N HIS A 337 19.34 7.84 -20.11
CA HIS A 337 19.21 8.88 -19.09
C HIS A 337 18.62 8.37 -17.76
N SER A 338 17.71 7.39 -17.80
CA SER A 338 17.15 6.73 -16.60
C SER A 338 18.18 5.84 -15.91
N ILE A 339 18.99 5.13 -16.70
CA ILE A 339 20.10 4.30 -16.20
C ILE A 339 21.17 5.20 -15.55
N ALA A 340 21.59 6.26 -16.24
CA ALA A 340 22.56 7.23 -15.71
C ALA A 340 22.10 7.81 -14.36
N LYS A 341 20.82 8.19 -14.22
CA LYS A 341 20.26 8.66 -12.95
C LYS A 341 20.29 7.60 -11.85
N LYS A 342 19.96 6.34 -12.14
CA LYS A 342 20.06 5.25 -11.15
C LYS A 342 21.51 5.03 -10.70
N THR A 343 22.46 5.05 -11.63
CA THR A 343 23.89 4.92 -11.33
C THR A 343 24.39 6.09 -10.49
N ALA A 344 23.97 7.33 -10.80
CA ALA A 344 24.31 8.52 -10.01
C ALA A 344 23.76 8.43 -8.58
N ARG A 345 22.50 8.02 -8.41
CA ARG A 345 21.89 7.80 -7.09
C ARG A 345 22.63 6.73 -6.28
N PHE A 346 23.01 5.62 -6.92
CA PHE A 346 23.79 4.57 -6.27
C PHE A 346 25.16 5.09 -5.80
N SER A 347 25.84 5.87 -6.65
CA SER A 347 27.10 6.53 -6.27
C SER A 347 26.93 7.44 -5.05
N GLN A 348 25.86 8.24 -5.03
CA GLN A 348 25.55 9.13 -3.89
C GLN A 348 25.26 8.33 -2.62
N GLN A 349 24.52 7.24 -2.74
CA GLN A 349 24.25 6.36 -1.62
C GLN A 349 25.51 5.71 -1.04
N LEU A 350 26.41 5.25 -1.91
CA LEU A 350 27.70 4.72 -1.48
C LEU A 350 28.50 5.76 -0.69
N LYS A 351 28.43 7.05 -1.05
CA LYS A 351 29.08 8.13 -0.29
C LYS A 351 28.52 8.30 1.13
N HIS A 352 27.23 8.05 1.34
CA HIS A 352 26.64 8.04 2.68
C HIS A 352 27.12 6.84 3.50
N GLU A 353 27.07 5.64 2.92
CA GLU A 353 27.44 4.39 3.60
C GLU A 353 28.94 4.33 3.92
N THR A 354 29.77 4.98 3.11
CA THR A 354 31.22 5.11 3.34
C THR A 354 31.59 6.29 4.25
N GLY A 355 30.63 7.14 4.64
CA GLY A 355 30.86 8.31 5.50
C GLY A 355 31.56 9.48 4.80
N ILE A 356 31.69 9.45 3.46
CA ILE A 356 32.33 10.51 2.66
C ILE A 356 31.47 11.78 2.65
N LYS A 357 30.14 11.66 2.70
CA LYS A 357 29.21 12.79 2.82
C LYS A 357 28.12 12.46 3.85
N PRO A 358 27.88 13.33 4.85
CA PRO A 358 26.80 13.10 5.83
C PRO A 358 25.45 13.02 5.10
N LYS A 359 24.62 12.06 5.52
CA LYS A 359 23.26 11.90 5.02
C LYS A 359 22.38 13.02 5.57
N LEU A 360 21.52 13.61 4.74
CA LEU A 360 20.48 14.51 5.23
C LEU A 360 19.49 13.68 6.06
N VAL A 361 19.44 13.94 7.36
CA VAL A 361 18.53 13.27 8.30
C VAL A 361 17.29 14.13 8.45
N ASP A 362 16.14 13.54 8.16
CA ASP A 362 14.82 14.14 8.37
C ASP A 362 14.16 13.33 9.47
N GLU A 363 14.41 13.71 10.73
CA GLU A 363 14.00 12.92 11.90
C GLU A 363 12.49 12.69 11.96
N GLU A 364 11.71 13.69 11.52
CA GLU A 364 10.25 13.62 11.48
C GLU A 364 9.77 12.62 10.41
N PHE A 365 10.31 12.73 9.20
CA PHE A 365 10.01 11.76 8.14
C PHE A 365 10.45 10.34 8.52
N ASP A 366 11.66 10.18 9.07
CA ASP A 366 12.22 8.88 9.43
C ASP A 366 11.35 8.19 10.51
N ALA A 367 10.78 8.97 11.45
CA ALA A 367 9.81 8.45 12.42
C ALA A 367 8.50 7.99 11.76
N PHE A 368 7.96 8.75 10.82
CA PHE A 368 6.74 8.39 10.10
C PHE A 368 6.92 7.20 9.15
N GLU A 369 8.06 7.12 8.46
CA GLU A 369 8.44 5.96 7.63
C GLU A 369 8.62 4.72 8.50
N GLY A 370 9.34 4.83 9.62
CA GLY A 370 9.54 3.73 10.55
C GLY A 370 8.20 3.16 11.06
N PHE A 371 7.28 4.05 11.45
CA PHE A 371 5.94 3.63 11.89
C PHE A 371 5.12 3.01 10.74
N PHE A 372 5.17 3.58 9.53
CA PHE A 372 4.51 3.01 8.36
C PHE A 372 4.99 1.59 8.07
N ASN A 373 6.30 1.33 8.14
CA ASN A 373 6.88 0.01 7.87
C ASN A 373 6.43 -1.04 8.91
N ILE A 374 6.39 -0.67 10.19
CA ILE A 374 5.86 -1.55 11.25
C ILE A 374 4.38 -1.84 11.01
N LEU A 375 3.59 -0.82 10.68
CA LEU A 375 2.16 -0.93 10.43
C LEU A 375 1.88 -1.81 9.21
N GLU A 376 2.58 -1.59 8.11
CA GLU A 376 2.50 -2.39 6.89
C GLU A 376 2.84 -3.85 7.16
N HIS A 377 3.94 -4.12 7.86
CA HIS A 377 4.31 -5.48 8.23
C HIS A 377 3.22 -6.14 9.10
N GLY A 378 2.70 -5.43 10.10
CA GLY A 378 1.62 -5.90 10.96
C GLY A 378 0.34 -6.24 10.20
N ILE A 379 -0.05 -5.40 9.22
CA ILE A 379 -1.22 -5.65 8.36
C ILE A 379 -1.02 -6.91 7.52
N LEU A 380 0.15 -7.09 6.92
CA LEU A 380 0.45 -8.26 6.09
C LEU A 380 0.43 -9.56 6.90
N VAL A 381 1.08 -9.56 8.07
CA VAL A 381 1.08 -10.72 8.98
C VAL A 381 -0.32 -11.01 9.50
N LEU A 382 -1.11 -9.98 9.85
CA LEU A 382 -2.50 -10.17 10.28
C LEU A 382 -3.36 -10.77 9.16
N LEU A 383 -3.19 -10.30 7.92
CA LEU A 383 -3.90 -10.87 6.77
C LEU A 383 -3.56 -12.35 6.57
N GLU A 384 -2.27 -12.71 6.59
CA GLU A 384 -1.80 -14.10 6.50
C GLU A 384 -2.38 -14.97 7.63
N ASN A 385 -2.42 -14.44 8.85
CA ASN A 385 -3.02 -15.14 9.99
C ASN A 385 -4.52 -15.39 9.80
N VAL A 386 -5.27 -14.39 9.29
CA VAL A 386 -6.70 -14.52 9.02
C VAL A 386 -6.97 -15.49 7.87
N GLU A 387 -6.18 -15.46 6.80
CA GLU A 387 -6.26 -16.41 5.69
C GLU A 387 -5.98 -17.84 6.17
N THR A 388 -4.94 -18.02 6.99
CA THR A 388 -4.60 -19.30 7.60
C THR A 388 -5.70 -19.81 8.52
N TYR A 389 -6.29 -18.92 9.33
CA TYR A 389 -7.42 -19.24 10.20
C TYR A 389 -8.64 -19.72 9.40
N LEU A 390 -9.01 -19.00 8.33
CA LEU A 390 -10.12 -19.37 7.45
C LEU A 390 -9.85 -20.70 6.73
N LEU A 391 -8.62 -20.96 6.29
CA LEU A 391 -8.22 -22.24 5.71
C LEU A 391 -8.38 -23.38 6.71
N HIS A 392 -7.95 -23.20 7.95
CA HIS A 392 -8.11 -24.21 9.01
C HIS A 392 -9.57 -24.46 9.35
N LEU A 393 -10.39 -23.41 9.43
CA LEU A 393 -11.82 -23.53 9.65
C LEU A 393 -12.49 -24.32 8.52
N GLN A 394 -12.15 -24.03 7.27
CA GLN A 394 -12.67 -24.77 6.13
C GLN A 394 -12.27 -26.25 6.19
N ARG A 395 -10.99 -26.57 6.47
CA ARG A 395 -10.53 -27.95 6.66
C ARG A 395 -11.28 -28.68 7.77
N PHE A 396 -11.58 -27.99 8.88
CA PHE A 396 -12.39 -28.55 9.96
C PHE A 396 -13.83 -28.85 9.50
N LEU A 397 -14.42 -27.94 8.71
CA LEU A 397 -15.76 -28.11 8.13
C LEU A 397 -15.84 -29.17 7.04
N ASP A 398 -14.71 -29.60 6.46
CA ASP A 398 -14.67 -30.73 5.52
C ASP A 398 -14.72 -32.10 6.22
N CYS A 399 -14.36 -32.18 7.51
CA CYS A 399 -14.34 -33.43 8.27
C CYS A 399 -15.74 -33.86 8.75
N ARG A 400 -16.53 -34.55 7.92
CA ARG A 400 -17.95 -34.89 8.19
C ARG A 400 -18.15 -36.18 8.98
N THR A 401 -17.74 -36.18 10.24
CA THR A 401 -17.86 -37.37 11.11
C THR A 401 -19.31 -37.82 11.33
N GLU A 402 -20.26 -36.90 11.26
CA GLU A 402 -21.70 -37.16 11.46
C GLU A 402 -22.38 -37.87 10.28
N GLU A 403 -21.79 -37.85 9.09
CA GLU A 403 -22.32 -38.56 7.91
C GLU A 403 -22.03 -40.06 7.95
N PHE A 404 -21.10 -40.51 8.81
CA PHE A 404 -20.79 -41.92 8.98
C PHE A 404 -21.79 -42.55 9.93
N ASP A 405 -22.43 -43.62 9.46
CA ASP A 405 -23.25 -44.48 10.29
C ASP A 405 -22.34 -45.35 11.16
N LEU A 406 -22.34 -45.07 12.45
CA LEU A 406 -21.51 -45.78 13.45
C LEU A 406 -22.33 -46.84 14.20
N ASP A 407 -23.56 -47.14 13.78
CA ASP A 407 -24.44 -48.14 14.43
C ASP A 407 -24.71 -47.82 15.92
N MET A 408 -24.83 -46.52 16.24
CA MET A 408 -25.02 -46.00 17.61
C MET A 408 -26.48 -45.60 17.93
N ASP A 409 -27.44 -46.05 17.11
CA ASP A 409 -28.83 -45.57 17.10
C ASP A 409 -29.66 -45.86 18.37
N GLY A 410 -29.11 -46.65 19.31
CA GLY A 410 -29.76 -46.98 20.58
C GLY A 410 -29.43 -46.04 21.75
N GLU A 411 -28.41 -45.18 21.63
CA GLU A 411 -27.92 -44.36 22.73
C GLU A 411 -28.22 -42.85 22.55
N LYS A 412 -28.72 -42.18 23.61
CA LYS A 412 -29.06 -40.75 23.54
C LYS A 412 -27.84 -39.84 23.33
N SER A 413 -26.68 -40.18 23.91
CA SER A 413 -25.49 -39.32 23.87
C SER A 413 -24.89 -39.19 22.45
N PRO A 414 -24.72 -40.29 21.68
CA PRO A 414 -24.30 -40.22 20.28
C PRO A 414 -25.27 -39.43 19.39
N ILE A 415 -26.59 -39.58 19.61
CA ILE A 415 -27.61 -38.80 18.87
C ILE A 415 -27.43 -37.30 19.16
N CYS A 416 -27.32 -36.90 20.44
CA CYS A 416 -27.09 -35.50 20.80
C CYS A 416 -25.80 -34.95 20.16
N TYR A 417 -24.72 -35.73 20.16
CA TYR A 417 -23.46 -35.34 19.53
C TYR A 417 -23.61 -35.15 18.01
N LYS A 418 -24.33 -36.04 17.33
CA LYS A 418 -24.61 -35.97 15.89
C LYS A 418 -25.40 -34.70 15.55
N GLU A 419 -26.45 -34.40 16.31
CA GLU A 419 -27.29 -33.20 16.11
C GLU A 419 -26.49 -31.91 16.35
N ILE A 420 -25.71 -31.83 17.44
CA ILE A 420 -24.86 -30.67 17.74
C ILE A 420 -23.83 -30.45 16.64
N THR A 421 -23.13 -31.51 16.22
CA THR A 421 -22.09 -31.43 15.18
C THR A 421 -22.69 -31.01 13.84
N THR A 422 -23.88 -31.53 13.51
CA THR A 422 -24.63 -31.14 12.32
C THR A 422 -25.02 -29.66 12.36
N ALA A 423 -25.55 -29.20 13.49
CA ALA A 423 -25.97 -27.81 13.67
C ALA A 423 -24.78 -26.83 13.58
N LEU A 424 -23.65 -27.17 14.21
CA LEU A 424 -22.42 -26.39 14.14
C LEU A 424 -21.90 -26.27 12.70
N ARG A 425 -21.87 -27.38 11.96
CA ARG A 425 -21.34 -27.41 10.58
C ARG A 425 -22.27 -26.74 9.58
N GLN A 426 -23.58 -26.93 9.70
CA GLN A 426 -24.53 -26.42 8.70
C GLN A 426 -24.88 -24.95 8.90
N TRP A 427 -24.88 -24.46 10.15
CA TRP A 427 -25.46 -23.15 10.47
C TRP A 427 -24.47 -22.20 11.15
N ILE A 428 -23.92 -22.58 12.31
CA ILE A 428 -23.16 -21.66 13.18
C ILE A 428 -21.81 -21.30 12.55
N LEU A 429 -20.97 -22.30 12.24
CA LEU A 429 -19.61 -22.08 11.74
C LEU A 429 -19.58 -21.47 10.33
N PRO A 430 -20.43 -21.85 9.36
CA PRO A 430 -20.51 -21.17 8.07
C PRO A 430 -20.94 -19.70 8.19
N THR A 431 -21.89 -19.40 9.09
CA THR A 431 -22.32 -18.02 9.36
C THR A 431 -21.16 -17.19 9.94
N PHE A 432 -20.44 -17.77 10.90
CA PHE A 432 -19.24 -17.16 11.46
C PHE A 432 -18.14 -16.96 10.40
N GLU A 433 -17.86 -17.95 9.54
CA GLU A 433 -16.90 -17.84 8.44
C GLU A 433 -17.27 -16.70 7.47
N LYS A 434 -18.56 -16.62 7.08
CA LYS A 434 -19.06 -15.56 6.20
C LYS A 434 -18.88 -14.17 6.83
N ARG A 435 -19.15 -14.03 8.13
CA ARG A 435 -18.89 -12.80 8.88
C ARG A 435 -17.40 -12.48 8.91
N MET A 436 -16.52 -13.47 9.16
CA MET A 436 -15.06 -13.29 9.20
C MET A 436 -14.53 -12.78 7.86
N ARG A 437 -15.00 -13.38 6.77
CA ARG A 437 -14.62 -12.96 5.41
C ARG A 437 -15.08 -11.53 5.11
N THR A 438 -16.28 -11.17 5.53
CA THR A 438 -16.91 -9.90 5.17
C THR A 438 -16.42 -8.73 6.02
N LEU A 439 -16.31 -8.94 7.33
CA LEU A 439 -16.04 -7.87 8.31
C LEU A 439 -14.55 -7.68 8.60
N ILE A 440 -13.70 -8.68 8.32
CA ILE A 440 -12.27 -8.64 8.65
C ILE A 440 -11.42 -8.84 7.40
N HIS A 441 -11.52 -10.00 6.73
CA HIS A 441 -10.64 -10.33 5.61
C HIS A 441 -10.77 -9.35 4.44
N LYS A 442 -11.99 -9.05 3.96
CA LYS A 442 -12.20 -8.08 2.88
C LYS A 442 -11.66 -6.68 3.20
N PRO A 443 -11.97 -6.09 4.37
CA PRO A 443 -11.33 -4.83 4.79
C PRO A 443 -9.81 -4.88 4.88
N LEU A 444 -9.22 -5.98 5.39
CA LEU A 444 -7.76 -6.15 5.43
C LEU A 444 -7.14 -6.18 4.03
N CYS A 445 -7.75 -6.88 3.07
CA CYS A 445 -7.31 -6.86 1.67
C CYS A 445 -7.36 -5.46 1.08
N ALA A 446 -8.46 -4.73 1.30
CA ALA A 446 -8.58 -3.35 0.84
C ALA A 446 -7.52 -2.44 1.46
N LEU A 447 -7.25 -2.60 2.77
CA LEU A 447 -6.20 -1.86 3.46
C LEU A 447 -4.80 -2.18 2.90
N ARG A 448 -4.49 -3.46 2.66
CA ARG A 448 -3.24 -3.88 1.99
C ARG A 448 -3.07 -3.18 0.65
N ASP A 449 -4.12 -3.08 -0.15
CA ASP A 449 -4.06 -2.45 -1.47
C ASP A 449 -3.85 -0.93 -1.36
N LEU A 450 -4.40 -0.29 -0.33
CA LEU A 450 -4.18 1.13 -0.03
C LEU A 450 -2.74 1.45 0.41
N LEU A 451 -1.99 0.50 0.98
CA LEU A 451 -0.57 0.69 1.38
C LEU A 451 0.36 0.91 0.18
N VAL A 452 0.00 0.44 -1.02
CA VAL A 452 0.87 0.48 -2.20
C VAL A 452 1.24 1.92 -2.59
N GLY A 453 0.29 2.86 -2.52
CA GLY A 453 0.50 4.27 -2.85
C GLY A 453 1.54 4.93 -1.95
N PRO A 454 1.32 4.98 -0.62
CA PRO A 454 2.30 5.49 0.34
C PRO A 454 3.66 4.81 0.22
N ARG A 455 3.73 3.48 0.08
CA ARG A 455 5.00 2.74 -0.11
C ARG A 455 5.77 3.22 -1.35
N ASN A 456 5.06 3.46 -2.44
CA ASN A 456 5.67 3.97 -3.68
C ASN A 456 6.15 5.42 -3.54
N LEU A 457 5.39 6.28 -2.85
CA LEU A 457 5.77 7.66 -2.58
C LEU A 457 6.98 7.76 -1.66
N ILE A 458 7.04 6.97 -0.57
CA ILE A 458 8.19 6.88 0.34
C ILE A 458 9.44 6.50 -0.45
N ARG A 459 9.37 5.43 -1.25
CA ARG A 459 10.49 5.02 -2.11
C ARG A 459 10.91 6.11 -3.08
N LYS A 460 9.94 6.81 -3.68
CA LYS A 460 10.21 7.90 -4.62
C LYS A 460 10.83 9.11 -3.93
N ARG A 461 10.43 9.43 -2.70
CA ARG A 461 11.04 10.47 -1.88
C ARG A 461 12.51 10.16 -1.62
N LEU A 462 12.83 8.93 -1.21
CA LEU A 462 14.21 8.49 -0.98
C LEU A 462 15.05 8.56 -2.27
N ASP A 463 14.52 8.12 -3.41
CA ASP A 463 15.18 8.26 -4.71
C ASP A 463 15.46 9.74 -5.05
N LYS A 464 14.50 10.62 -4.76
CA LYS A 464 14.53 12.04 -5.13
C LYS A 464 15.36 12.90 -4.19
N LEU A 465 15.50 12.49 -2.94
CA LEU A 465 16.45 13.09 -2.00
C LEU A 465 17.88 13.00 -2.56
N LEU A 466 18.27 11.85 -3.08
CA LEU A 466 19.59 11.66 -3.69
C LEU A 466 19.81 12.57 -4.91
N ASP A 467 18.78 12.78 -5.74
CA ASP A 467 18.84 13.73 -6.86
C ASP A 467 18.99 15.18 -6.33
N TYR A 468 18.28 15.54 -5.25
CA TYR A 468 18.30 16.88 -4.64
C TYR A 468 19.64 17.22 -3.98
N GLU A 469 20.23 16.29 -3.22
CA GLU A 469 21.52 16.52 -2.54
C GLU A 469 22.69 16.76 -3.51
N MET A 470 22.57 16.30 -4.76
CA MET A 470 23.58 16.53 -5.81
C MET A 470 23.55 17.97 -6.33
N ILE A 471 22.40 18.65 -6.23
CA ILE A 471 22.19 20.00 -6.74
C ILE A 471 22.13 21.05 -5.63
N GLU A 472 21.82 20.66 -4.39
CA GLU A 472 21.68 21.58 -3.25
C GLU A 472 22.94 22.42 -2.98
N SER A 473 24.13 21.90 -3.28
CA SER A 473 25.38 22.64 -3.09
C SER A 473 25.65 23.69 -4.18
N LYS A 474 24.80 23.81 -5.20
CA LYS A 474 24.96 24.78 -6.29
C LYS A 474 24.27 26.10 -5.93
N SER A 475 24.97 27.21 -6.12
CA SER A 475 24.45 28.56 -5.82
C SER A 475 23.41 29.05 -6.84
N THR A 476 23.45 28.54 -8.08
CA THR A 476 22.50 28.87 -9.15
C THR A 476 22.07 27.58 -9.84
N LEU A 477 20.76 27.35 -9.90
CA LEU A 477 20.17 26.14 -10.48
C LEU A 477 19.67 26.40 -11.91
N SER A 478 19.91 25.45 -12.81
CA SER A 478 19.24 25.40 -14.11
C SER A 478 17.73 25.17 -13.93
N TYR A 479 16.92 25.52 -14.94
CA TYR A 479 15.48 25.21 -14.98
C TYR A 479 15.19 23.72 -14.69
N ASP A 480 15.97 22.82 -15.29
CA ASP A 480 15.82 21.37 -15.07
C ASP A 480 16.19 20.95 -13.63
N GLU A 481 17.16 21.62 -13.02
CA GLU A 481 17.60 21.36 -11.65
C GLU A 481 16.58 21.90 -10.64
N GLN A 482 16.01 23.08 -10.92
CA GLN A 482 14.92 23.65 -10.14
C GLN A 482 13.70 22.72 -10.14
N ALA A 483 13.32 22.17 -11.30
CA ALA A 483 12.23 21.20 -11.40
C ALA A 483 12.50 19.91 -10.58
N VAL A 484 13.76 19.46 -10.50
CA VAL A 484 14.16 18.34 -9.64
C VAL A 484 13.98 18.68 -8.16
N ALA A 485 14.43 19.88 -7.75
CA ALA A 485 14.28 20.35 -6.37
C ALA A 485 12.81 20.48 -5.97
N ASP A 486 11.98 21.09 -6.81
CA ASP A 486 10.56 21.27 -6.56
C ASP A 486 9.81 19.94 -6.50
N THR A 487 10.21 18.97 -7.31
CA THR A 487 9.66 17.60 -7.25
C THR A 487 9.96 16.95 -5.90
N TYR A 488 11.21 17.02 -5.42
CA TYR A 488 11.58 16.47 -4.11
C TYR A 488 10.82 17.17 -2.98
N ARG A 489 10.85 18.50 -2.92
CA ARG A 489 10.16 19.30 -1.90
C ARG A 489 8.67 18.97 -1.85
N THR A 490 8.01 18.89 -3.00
CA THR A 490 6.58 18.56 -3.09
C THR A 490 6.28 17.17 -2.51
N ILE A 491 7.07 16.15 -2.87
CA ILE A 491 6.88 14.78 -2.33
C ILE A 491 7.16 14.77 -0.82
N ASN A 492 8.20 15.48 -0.37
CA ASN A 492 8.56 15.54 1.04
C ASN A 492 7.44 16.16 1.88
N THR A 493 6.96 17.33 1.50
CA THR A 493 5.84 18.01 2.18
C THR A 493 4.56 17.19 2.14
N LEU A 494 4.26 16.53 1.02
CA LEU A 494 3.11 15.63 0.91
C LEU A 494 3.19 14.50 1.95
N LEU A 495 4.33 13.83 2.05
CA LEU A 495 4.51 12.72 3.00
C LEU A 495 4.49 13.19 4.45
N LEU A 496 5.13 14.31 4.78
CA LEU A 496 5.08 14.87 6.13
C LEU A 496 3.65 15.20 6.57
N ASN A 497 2.80 15.67 5.65
CA ASN A 497 1.42 16.04 5.96
C ASN A 497 0.46 14.83 6.00
N GLU A 498 0.54 13.93 5.01
CA GLU A 498 -0.47 12.89 4.80
C GLU A 498 -0.10 11.52 5.38
N LEU A 499 1.19 11.17 5.47
CA LEU A 499 1.64 9.88 6.01
C LEU A 499 1.22 9.67 7.47
N PRO A 500 1.38 10.62 8.41
CA PRO A 500 0.91 10.43 9.78
C PRO A 500 -0.61 10.26 9.88
N ARG A 501 -1.38 10.97 9.04
CA ARG A 501 -2.85 10.84 8.97
C ARG A 501 -3.25 9.45 8.47
N PHE A 502 -2.62 8.99 7.39
CA PHE A 502 -2.81 7.65 6.85
C PHE A 502 -2.50 6.58 7.89
N ASN A 503 -1.33 6.69 8.54
CA ASN A 503 -0.88 5.77 9.58
C ASN A 503 -1.88 5.70 10.75
N GLY A 504 -2.38 6.83 11.21
CA GLY A 504 -3.39 6.90 12.27
C GLY A 504 -4.71 6.22 11.89
N LEU A 505 -5.22 6.49 10.68
CA LEU A 505 -6.45 5.86 10.18
C LEU A 505 -6.31 4.35 9.98
N ALA A 506 -5.19 3.91 9.38
CA ALA A 506 -4.91 2.50 9.18
C ALA A 506 -4.80 1.75 10.52
N LEU A 507 -4.14 2.34 11.52
CA LEU A 507 -4.09 1.77 12.87
C LEU A 507 -5.50 1.67 13.50
N GLN A 508 -6.31 2.71 13.38
CA GLN A 508 -7.68 2.71 13.91
C GLN A 508 -8.55 1.63 13.23
N MET A 509 -8.39 1.42 11.92
CA MET A 509 -9.05 0.34 11.20
C MET A 509 -8.64 -1.04 11.74
N ILE A 510 -7.34 -1.27 11.99
CA ILE A 510 -6.86 -2.52 12.59
C ILE A 510 -7.48 -2.76 13.96
N TRP A 511 -7.50 -1.75 14.84
CA TRP A 511 -8.14 -1.86 16.15
C TRP A 511 -9.64 -2.18 16.06
N SER A 512 -10.34 -1.54 15.14
CA SER A 512 -11.76 -1.82 14.89
C SER A 512 -11.98 -3.26 14.40
N MET A 513 -11.12 -3.76 13.50
CA MET A 513 -11.18 -5.14 13.03
C MET A 513 -10.86 -6.15 14.14
N LEU A 514 -9.89 -5.88 15.01
CA LEU A 514 -9.59 -6.71 16.17
C LEU A 514 -10.72 -6.71 17.20
N GLY A 515 -11.35 -5.56 17.45
CA GLY A 515 -12.54 -5.45 18.28
C GLY A 515 -13.71 -6.26 17.69
N THR A 516 -13.92 -6.15 16.38
CA THR A 516 -14.94 -6.92 15.66
C THR A 516 -14.67 -8.42 15.75
N PHE A 517 -13.42 -8.85 15.59
CA PHE A 517 -13.00 -10.23 15.78
C PHE A 517 -13.35 -10.75 17.18
N SER A 518 -13.03 -9.97 18.22
CA SER A 518 -13.37 -10.33 19.60
C SER A 518 -14.87 -10.45 19.82
N CYS A 519 -15.67 -9.50 19.30
CA CYS A 519 -17.13 -9.55 19.40
C CYS A 519 -17.69 -10.79 18.68
N MET A 520 -17.18 -11.11 17.49
CA MET A 520 -17.61 -12.28 16.75
C MET A 520 -17.29 -13.59 17.47
N HIS A 521 -16.13 -13.69 18.12
CA HIS A 521 -15.80 -14.86 18.94
C HIS A 521 -16.69 -14.97 20.18
N LYS A 522 -17.07 -13.84 20.78
CA LYS A 522 -18.05 -13.81 21.87
C LYS A 522 -19.42 -14.31 21.39
N ASP A 523 -19.89 -13.83 20.24
CA ASP A 523 -21.15 -14.30 19.63
C ASP A 523 -21.09 -15.80 19.35
N LEU A 524 -19.99 -16.28 18.74
CA LEU A 524 -19.77 -17.69 18.47
C LEU A 524 -19.83 -18.54 19.75
N ALA A 525 -19.18 -18.08 20.82
CA ALA A 525 -19.21 -18.78 22.10
C ALA A 525 -20.63 -18.84 22.69
N ALA A 526 -21.39 -17.75 22.61
CA ALA A 526 -22.78 -17.71 23.07
C ALA A 526 -23.71 -18.62 22.25
N ASP A 527 -23.57 -18.61 20.92
CA ASP A 527 -24.35 -19.47 20.01
C ASP A 527 -24.05 -20.96 20.30
N MET A 528 -22.77 -21.30 20.49
CA MET A 528 -22.35 -22.65 20.86
C MET A 528 -22.91 -23.04 22.22
N GLU A 529 -22.77 -22.19 23.24
CA GLU A 529 -23.29 -22.44 24.58
C GLU A 529 -24.80 -22.69 24.56
N GLN A 530 -25.57 -21.85 23.88
CA GLN A 530 -27.01 -21.99 23.74
C GLN A 530 -27.38 -23.31 23.05
N LEU A 531 -26.66 -23.67 21.98
CA LEU A 531 -26.85 -24.95 21.29
C LEU A 531 -26.61 -26.11 22.26
N PHE A 532 -25.46 -26.15 22.94
CA PHE A 532 -25.12 -27.22 23.87
C PHE A 532 -26.12 -27.31 25.03
N GLN A 533 -26.58 -26.19 25.59
CA GLN A 533 -27.58 -26.18 26.67
C GLN A 533 -28.91 -26.81 26.25
N SER A 534 -29.33 -26.65 24.99
CA SER A 534 -30.58 -27.24 24.48
C SER A 534 -30.56 -28.78 24.46
N PHE A 535 -29.39 -29.39 24.31
CA PHE A 535 -29.19 -30.84 24.35
C PHE A 535 -28.76 -31.35 25.73
N ALA A 536 -28.12 -30.50 26.55
CA ALA A 536 -27.64 -30.88 27.87
C ALA A 536 -28.78 -31.44 28.73
N GLN A 537 -29.98 -30.86 28.68
CA GLN A 537 -31.14 -31.36 29.45
C GLN A 537 -31.59 -32.78 29.08
N GLN A 538 -31.19 -33.28 27.90
CA GLN A 538 -31.54 -34.62 27.41
C GLN A 538 -30.56 -35.69 27.89
N LEU A 539 -29.42 -35.29 28.46
CA LEU A 539 -28.36 -36.18 28.89
C LEU A 539 -28.57 -36.65 30.35
N PRO A 540 -28.39 -37.95 30.65
CA PRO A 540 -28.67 -38.50 31.98
C PRO A 540 -27.85 -37.86 33.11
N HIS A 541 -26.63 -37.42 32.79
CA HIS A 541 -25.67 -36.86 33.75
C HIS A 541 -25.94 -35.39 34.11
N SER A 542 -26.84 -34.71 33.40
CA SER A 542 -27.17 -33.30 33.66
C SER A 542 -27.96 -33.06 34.94
N HIS A 543 -28.48 -34.13 35.55
CA HIS A 543 -29.16 -34.10 36.84
C HIS A 543 -28.24 -34.46 38.02
N LEU A 544 -26.96 -34.75 37.76
CA LEU A 544 -25.99 -35.08 38.80
C LEU A 544 -25.57 -33.82 39.57
N HIS A 545 -25.28 -34.00 40.86
CA HIS A 545 -24.60 -32.97 41.65
C HIS A 545 -23.21 -32.69 41.04
N PRO A 546 -22.70 -31.44 41.05
CA PRO A 546 -21.44 -31.09 40.38
C PRO A 546 -20.24 -32.00 40.73
N SER A 547 -20.10 -32.40 41.99
CA SER A 547 -19.04 -33.33 42.41
C SER A 547 -19.19 -34.72 41.79
N ALA A 548 -20.41 -35.27 41.78
CA ALA A 548 -20.71 -36.58 41.20
C ALA A 548 -20.60 -36.56 39.67
N PHE A 549 -20.92 -35.42 39.03
CA PHE A 549 -20.68 -35.23 37.61
C PHE A 549 -19.20 -35.32 37.27
N TRP A 550 -18.32 -34.63 38.02
CA TRP A 550 -16.89 -34.65 37.74
C TRP A 550 -16.24 -36.00 37.98
N GLU A 551 -16.63 -36.72 39.04
CA GLU A 551 -16.18 -38.10 39.28
C GLU A 551 -16.59 -39.05 38.14
N TRP A 552 -17.83 -38.92 37.65
CA TRP A 552 -18.31 -39.66 36.49
C TRP A 552 -17.54 -39.28 35.22
N ALA A 553 -17.37 -37.98 34.95
CA ALA A 553 -16.72 -37.49 33.75
C ALA A 553 -15.25 -37.92 33.68
N GLU A 554 -14.51 -37.82 34.79
CA GLU A 554 -13.13 -38.30 34.89
C GLU A 554 -13.04 -39.81 34.62
N SER A 555 -13.91 -40.58 35.26
CA SER A 555 -13.98 -42.04 35.07
C SER A 555 -14.29 -42.42 33.61
N ALA A 556 -15.27 -41.75 33.00
CA ALA A 556 -15.70 -42.00 31.63
C ALA A 556 -14.62 -41.63 30.60
N VAL A 557 -13.91 -40.51 30.82
CA VAL A 557 -12.80 -40.09 29.96
C VAL A 557 -11.63 -41.07 30.07
N LEU A 558 -11.25 -41.48 31.29
CA LEU A 558 -10.19 -42.46 31.50
C LEU A 558 -10.52 -43.83 30.86
N GLU A 559 -11.76 -44.29 30.99
CA GLU A 559 -12.20 -45.53 30.36
C GLU A 559 -12.16 -45.43 28.83
N SER A 560 -12.64 -44.32 28.27
CA SER A 560 -12.62 -44.07 26.82
C SER A 560 -11.20 -43.94 26.28
N ALA A 561 -10.30 -43.29 27.01
CA ALA A 561 -8.88 -43.19 26.66
C ALA A 561 -8.21 -44.57 26.62
N LYS A 562 -8.50 -45.44 27.60
CA LYS A 562 -8.02 -46.83 27.61
C LYS A 562 -8.55 -47.61 26.40
N LYS A 563 -9.84 -47.50 26.09
CA LYS A 563 -10.45 -48.13 24.90
C LYS A 563 -9.77 -47.67 23.62
N LEU A 564 -9.56 -46.36 23.46
CA LEU A 564 -8.87 -45.80 22.29
C LEU A 564 -7.43 -46.30 22.19
N GLN A 565 -6.68 -46.34 23.30
CA GLN A 565 -5.33 -46.87 23.33
C GLN A 565 -5.30 -48.35 22.91
N THR A 566 -6.26 -49.17 23.37
CA THR A 566 -6.39 -50.56 22.92
C THR A 566 -6.67 -50.65 21.42
N VAL A 567 -7.53 -49.79 20.87
CA VAL A 567 -7.79 -49.74 19.42
C VAL A 567 -6.53 -49.35 18.65
N CYS A 568 -5.80 -48.32 19.09
CA CYS A 568 -4.54 -47.91 18.47
C CYS A 568 -3.51 -49.05 18.49
N GLN A 569 -3.35 -49.72 19.63
CA GLN A 569 -2.44 -50.86 19.75
C GLN A 569 -2.85 -52.01 18.83
N ASN A 570 -4.14 -52.34 18.77
CA ASN A 570 -4.65 -53.39 17.88
C ASN A 570 -4.42 -53.07 16.40
N VAL A 571 -4.61 -51.80 16.01
CA VAL A 571 -4.34 -51.34 14.64
C VAL A 571 -2.84 -51.41 14.34
N GLU A 572 -2.00 -50.95 15.26
CA GLU A 572 -0.54 -51.03 15.14
C GLU A 572 -0.05 -52.47 15.04
N ASP A 573 -0.54 -53.37 15.89
CA ASP A 573 -0.25 -54.80 15.84
C ASP A 573 -0.74 -55.45 14.54
N THR A 574 -1.88 -54.99 14.00
CA THR A 574 -2.42 -55.47 12.72
C THR A 574 -1.61 -54.98 11.53
N LEU A 575 -1.15 -53.73 11.55
CA LEU A 575 -0.33 -53.14 10.49
C LEU A 575 1.11 -53.66 10.52
N ASN A 576 1.64 -53.95 11.72
CA ASN A 576 2.97 -54.50 11.94
C ASN A 576 3.01 -56.04 11.89
N ALA A 577 1.86 -56.72 11.73
CA ALA A 577 1.81 -58.16 11.54
C ALA A 577 2.53 -58.53 10.22
N PRO A 578 3.51 -59.45 10.24
CA PRO A 578 4.23 -59.81 9.02
C PRO A 578 3.29 -60.42 7.98
N VAL A 579 3.22 -59.77 6.80
CA VAL A 579 2.31 -60.13 5.68
C VAL A 579 2.60 -61.51 5.08
N VAL A 580 3.76 -62.12 5.37
CA VAL A 580 4.15 -63.43 4.86
C VAL A 580 4.59 -64.33 6.01
N GLN A 581 3.70 -65.20 6.47
CA GLN A 581 4.12 -66.35 7.28
C GLN A 581 4.67 -67.44 6.33
N PRO A 582 5.80 -68.08 6.64
CA PRO A 582 6.27 -69.24 5.88
C PRO A 582 5.18 -70.32 5.87
N LEU A 583 4.81 -70.80 4.67
CA LEU A 583 3.75 -71.80 4.52
C LEU A 583 4.08 -73.06 5.32
N SER A 584 3.11 -73.57 6.09
CA SER A 584 3.25 -74.88 6.74
C SER A 584 3.46 -75.99 5.68
N PRO A 585 4.11 -77.11 6.03
CA PRO A 585 4.39 -78.21 5.08
C PRO A 585 3.14 -78.76 4.38
N SER A 586 1.99 -78.74 5.07
CA SER A 586 0.68 -79.10 4.51
C SER A 586 0.19 -78.10 3.47
N SER A 587 0.40 -76.81 3.70
CA SER A 587 0.02 -75.74 2.78
C SER A 587 0.93 -75.68 1.56
N GLN A 588 2.22 -76.03 1.70
CA GLN A 588 3.14 -76.19 0.56
C GLN A 588 2.72 -77.36 -0.36
N ARG A 589 2.31 -78.49 0.20
CA ARG A 589 1.75 -79.61 -0.59
C ARG A 589 0.46 -79.22 -1.31
N ARG A 590 -0.41 -78.46 -0.64
CA ARG A 590 -1.68 -77.98 -1.20
C ARG A 590 -1.46 -76.93 -2.30
N LEU A 591 -0.48 -76.04 -2.13
CA LEU A 591 -0.03 -75.10 -3.15
C LEU A 591 0.44 -75.84 -4.39
N LYS A 592 1.30 -76.86 -4.24
CA LYS A 592 1.75 -77.70 -5.35
C LYS A 592 0.57 -78.38 -6.06
N GLN A 593 -0.33 -79.00 -5.31
CA GLN A 593 -1.51 -79.68 -5.86
C GLN A 593 -2.46 -78.74 -6.64
N LEU A 594 -2.70 -77.54 -6.12
CA LEU A 594 -3.58 -76.56 -6.77
C LEU A 594 -2.89 -75.88 -7.97
N THR A 595 -1.59 -75.64 -7.87
CA THR A 595 -0.76 -75.05 -8.94
C THR A 595 -0.64 -76.01 -10.12
N ASP A 596 -0.41 -77.30 -9.86
CA ASP A 596 -0.34 -78.35 -10.87
C ASP A 596 -1.71 -78.53 -11.59
N LYS A 597 -2.83 -78.30 -10.89
CA LYS A 597 -4.19 -78.46 -11.44
C LYS A 597 -4.74 -77.25 -12.19
N HIS A 598 -4.47 -76.03 -11.70
CA HIS A 598 -5.14 -74.80 -12.18
C HIS A 598 -4.19 -73.72 -12.70
N GLY A 599 -2.88 -73.93 -12.55
CA GLY A 599 -1.83 -72.96 -12.88
C GLY A 599 -1.59 -71.94 -11.77
N SER A 600 -0.34 -71.48 -11.64
CA SER A 600 0.10 -70.54 -10.59
C SER A 600 -0.62 -69.19 -10.64
N GLY A 601 -1.10 -68.79 -11.83
CA GLY A 601 -1.77 -67.51 -12.03
C GLY A 601 -3.14 -67.36 -11.36
N LYS A 602 -3.76 -68.46 -10.90
CA LYS A 602 -5.13 -68.50 -10.36
C LYS A 602 -5.20 -68.84 -8.86
N ILE A 603 -4.09 -68.78 -8.13
CA ILE A 603 -4.02 -69.13 -6.70
C ILE A 603 -4.22 -67.90 -5.82
N TYR A 604 -5.08 -68.02 -4.82
CA TYR A 604 -5.45 -66.96 -3.89
C TYR A 604 -5.39 -67.49 -2.44
N GLN A 605 -5.03 -66.61 -1.51
CA GLN A 605 -5.02 -66.85 -0.08
C GLN A 605 -6.20 -66.14 0.59
N VAL A 606 -6.81 -66.83 1.55
CA VAL A 606 -7.94 -66.31 2.33
C VAL A 606 -7.44 -65.32 3.39
N ALA A 607 -7.77 -64.04 3.24
CA ALA A 607 -7.29 -62.95 4.09
C ALA A 607 -7.90 -62.94 5.51
N SER A 608 -9.13 -63.40 5.62
CA SER A 608 -9.89 -63.52 6.87
C SER A 608 -10.82 -64.74 6.81
N THR A 609 -11.11 -65.35 7.96
CA THR A 609 -11.95 -66.56 8.03
C THR A 609 -13.30 -66.33 7.32
N VAL A 610 -13.66 -67.27 6.45
CA VAL A 610 -14.92 -67.30 5.70
C VAL A 610 -15.79 -68.39 6.32
N VAL A 611 -16.98 -68.00 6.76
CA VAL A 611 -18.04 -68.92 7.16
C VAL A 611 -19.11 -68.85 6.08
N GLY A 612 -19.36 -69.97 5.42
CA GLY A 612 -20.40 -70.11 4.41
C GLY A 612 -21.76 -69.91 5.02
N SER A 613 -22.56 -69.04 4.41
CA SER A 613 -23.90 -68.67 4.89
C SER A 613 -25.01 -69.11 3.93
N ARG A 614 -24.65 -69.48 2.69
CA ARG A 614 -25.55 -69.89 1.62
C ARG A 614 -25.22 -71.29 1.12
N ASP A 615 -26.17 -71.92 0.43
CA ASP A 615 -25.93 -73.22 -0.23
C ASP A 615 -24.72 -73.15 -1.17
N LEU A 616 -23.84 -74.16 -1.04
CA LEU A 616 -22.57 -74.32 -1.74
C LEU A 616 -21.48 -73.29 -1.38
N ASP A 617 -21.65 -72.45 -0.35
CA ASP A 617 -20.54 -71.65 0.19
C ASP A 617 -19.53 -72.54 0.95
N LEU A 618 -18.25 -72.21 0.84
CA LEU A 618 -17.21 -72.91 1.57
C LEU A 618 -16.93 -72.23 2.91
N ASN A 619 -16.69 -73.06 3.94
CA ASN A 619 -16.05 -72.64 5.17
C ASN A 619 -14.53 -72.68 4.95
N LEU A 620 -13.86 -71.52 4.97
CA LEU A 620 -12.42 -71.40 4.73
C LEU A 620 -11.73 -70.69 5.88
N GLY A 621 -10.61 -71.25 6.35
CA GLY A 621 -9.78 -70.64 7.38
C GLY A 621 -8.93 -69.50 6.85
N ARG A 622 -8.61 -68.50 7.71
CA ARG A 622 -7.61 -67.48 7.39
C ARG A 622 -6.27 -68.16 7.05
N GLY A 623 -5.69 -67.79 5.91
CA GLY A 623 -4.42 -68.33 5.41
C GLY A 623 -4.55 -69.56 4.51
N GLU A 624 -5.74 -70.13 4.31
CA GLU A 624 -5.94 -71.24 3.37
C GLU A 624 -5.76 -70.81 1.91
N LEU A 625 -5.24 -71.72 1.07
CA LEU A 625 -5.02 -71.51 -0.36
C LEU A 625 -6.16 -72.13 -1.18
N VAL A 626 -6.69 -71.34 -2.11
CA VAL A 626 -7.76 -71.74 -3.03
C VAL A 626 -7.41 -71.33 -4.46
N ALA A 627 -7.91 -72.08 -5.44
CA ALA A 627 -7.78 -71.71 -6.86
C ALA A 627 -9.11 -71.13 -7.38
N ILE A 628 -9.06 -70.04 -8.14
CA ILE A 628 -10.27 -69.46 -8.75
C ILE A 628 -10.68 -70.28 -9.97
N LEU A 629 -11.94 -70.69 -10.00
CA LEU A 629 -12.59 -71.32 -11.15
C LEU A 629 -13.43 -70.31 -11.96
N SER A 630 -14.14 -69.41 -11.27
CA SER A 630 -14.93 -68.33 -11.88
C SER A 630 -14.99 -67.11 -10.96
N GLU A 631 -14.85 -65.92 -11.53
CA GLU A 631 -14.93 -64.62 -10.83
C GLU A 631 -16.38 -64.10 -10.66
N ALA A 632 -17.36 -64.96 -10.89
CA ALA A 632 -18.76 -64.70 -10.62
C ALA A 632 -19.52 -66.00 -10.35
N ASP A 633 -20.65 -65.90 -9.66
CA ASP A 633 -21.58 -67.01 -9.49
C ASP A 633 -22.40 -67.30 -10.76
N THR A 634 -23.21 -68.36 -10.76
CA THR A 634 -24.05 -68.75 -11.91
C THR A 634 -25.12 -67.72 -12.27
N ARG A 635 -25.32 -66.68 -11.44
CA ARG A 635 -26.25 -65.55 -11.64
C ARG A 635 -25.51 -64.25 -11.98
N GLY A 636 -24.18 -64.27 -12.09
CA GLY A 636 -23.35 -63.12 -12.46
C GLY A 636 -22.91 -62.23 -11.29
N ASP A 637 -23.08 -62.66 -10.03
CA ASP A 637 -22.63 -61.88 -8.87
C ASP A 637 -21.10 -61.93 -8.73
N LYS A 638 -20.45 -60.79 -9.01
CA LYS A 638 -18.98 -60.61 -8.92
C LYS A 638 -18.44 -60.54 -7.50
N ARG A 639 -19.31 -60.49 -6.48
CA ARG A 639 -18.90 -60.53 -5.06
C ARG A 639 -18.68 -61.96 -4.58
N ARG A 640 -19.17 -62.95 -5.34
CA ARG A 640 -19.16 -64.37 -4.96
C ARG A 640 -18.44 -65.19 -6.02
N TRP A 641 -17.21 -65.59 -5.73
CA TRP A 641 -16.35 -66.30 -6.66
C TRP A 641 -16.43 -67.81 -6.43
N LEU A 642 -16.43 -68.58 -7.52
CA LEU A 642 -16.35 -70.04 -7.44
C LEU A 642 -14.89 -70.43 -7.29
N VAL A 643 -14.57 -71.11 -6.20
CA VAL A 643 -13.20 -71.49 -5.84
C VAL A 643 -13.06 -72.99 -5.57
N ASP A 644 -11.86 -73.53 -5.82
CA ASP A 644 -11.47 -74.89 -5.50
C ASP A 644 -10.51 -74.87 -4.30
N ALA A 645 -10.95 -75.45 -3.18
CA ALA A 645 -10.13 -75.59 -1.96
C ALA A 645 -9.30 -76.89 -1.95
N GLY A 646 -8.93 -77.44 -3.10
CA GLY A 646 -8.08 -78.63 -3.22
C GLY A 646 -8.83 -79.94 -3.02
N GLY A 647 -10.13 -79.96 -3.35
CA GLY A 647 -10.98 -81.15 -3.25
C GLY A 647 -12.46 -80.84 -3.10
N ARG A 648 -12.81 -79.73 -2.42
CA ARG A 648 -14.17 -79.20 -2.34
C ARG A 648 -14.27 -77.92 -3.17
N ARG A 649 -15.27 -77.86 -4.04
CA ARG A 649 -15.58 -76.68 -4.86
C ARG A 649 -16.83 -76.02 -4.32
N GLY A 650 -16.80 -74.69 -4.26
CA GLY A 650 -17.90 -73.90 -3.75
C GLY A 650 -17.56 -72.44 -3.79
N TYR A 651 -18.41 -71.62 -3.20
CA TYR A 651 -18.31 -70.17 -3.35
C TYR A 651 -17.62 -69.50 -2.15
N ALA A 652 -16.87 -68.43 -2.43
CA ALA A 652 -16.22 -67.59 -1.44
C ALA A 652 -16.33 -66.09 -1.81
N PRO A 653 -16.38 -65.17 -0.82
CA PRO A 653 -16.45 -63.73 -1.09
C PRO A 653 -15.15 -63.19 -1.70
N SER A 654 -15.24 -62.44 -2.80
CA SER A 654 -14.07 -61.91 -3.49
C SER A 654 -13.27 -60.90 -2.66
N SER A 655 -13.94 -60.12 -1.80
CA SER A 655 -13.29 -59.17 -0.88
C SER A 655 -12.41 -59.83 0.19
N LYS A 656 -12.49 -61.15 0.37
CA LYS A 656 -11.72 -61.92 1.35
C LYS A 656 -10.61 -62.76 0.73
N LEU A 657 -10.40 -62.66 -0.58
CA LEU A 657 -9.39 -63.42 -1.32
C LEU A 657 -8.30 -62.48 -1.84
N ILE A 658 -7.04 -62.80 -1.54
CA ILE A 658 -5.88 -62.04 -1.98
C ILE A 658 -5.05 -62.93 -2.90
N ARG A 659 -4.60 -62.42 -4.04
CA ARG A 659 -3.78 -63.20 -4.98
C ARG A 659 -2.49 -63.66 -4.28
N TYR A 660 -2.24 -64.97 -4.32
CA TYR A 660 -1.07 -65.53 -3.67
C TYR A 660 0.16 -65.32 -4.56
N HIS A 661 1.15 -64.59 -4.05
CA HIS A 661 2.44 -64.41 -4.70
C HIS A 661 3.46 -65.27 -3.95
N GLN A 662 4.03 -66.26 -4.64
CA GLN A 662 5.10 -67.08 -4.08
C GLN A 662 6.34 -66.20 -3.91
N ALA A 663 6.86 -66.07 -2.69
CA ALA A 663 8.10 -65.34 -2.44
C ALA A 663 9.23 -65.98 -3.26
N MET A 664 9.95 -65.18 -4.05
CA MET A 664 11.29 -65.58 -4.49
C MET A 664 12.18 -65.68 -3.25
N GLU A 665 13.09 -66.65 -3.21
CA GLU A 665 13.96 -66.94 -2.05
C GLU A 665 14.91 -65.81 -1.64
N ASP A 666 14.92 -64.68 -2.34
CA ASP A 666 15.54 -63.45 -1.87
C ASP A 666 14.46 -62.39 -1.62
N PRO A 667 14.41 -61.76 -0.44
CA PRO A 667 13.49 -60.66 -0.21
C PRO A 667 13.85 -59.53 -1.19
N PRO A 668 12.89 -58.99 -1.96
CA PRO A 668 13.13 -57.70 -2.59
C PRO A 668 13.45 -56.70 -1.47
N PRO A 669 14.42 -55.79 -1.64
CA PRO A 669 14.67 -54.76 -0.64
C PRO A 669 13.35 -54.04 -0.39
N SER A 670 12.91 -54.02 0.87
CA SER A 670 11.70 -53.29 1.24
C SER A 670 11.78 -51.89 0.63
N PRO A 671 10.69 -51.36 0.05
CA PRO A 671 10.64 -49.94 -0.19
C PRO A 671 10.69 -49.29 1.19
N HIS A 672 11.86 -48.78 1.56
CA HIS A 672 11.96 -47.84 2.65
C HIS A 672 11.03 -46.69 2.29
N LEU A 673 9.85 -46.67 2.91
CA LEU A 673 9.13 -45.44 3.13
C LEU A 673 10.08 -44.57 3.95
N ILE A 674 10.79 -43.69 3.26
CA ILE A 674 11.41 -42.54 3.87
C ILE A 674 10.25 -41.71 4.41
N VAL A 675 9.91 -41.91 5.67
CA VAL A 675 9.25 -40.89 6.47
C VAL A 675 10.29 -39.80 6.67
N PRO A 676 10.10 -38.57 6.14
CA PRO A 676 10.91 -37.45 6.56
C PRO A 676 10.55 -37.16 8.01
N LEU A 677 11.40 -37.60 8.93
CA LEU A 677 11.38 -37.12 10.30
C LEU A 677 12.16 -35.81 10.35
N ASP A 678 11.56 -34.72 9.83
CA ASP A 678 11.78 -33.39 10.42
C ASP A 678 10.68 -32.40 10.00
N VAL A 679 9.63 -32.30 10.80
CA VAL A 679 8.94 -31.03 11.06
C VAL A 679 8.60 -31.01 12.54
N THR A 680 9.60 -30.75 13.40
CA THR A 680 9.30 -30.19 14.72
C THR A 680 9.14 -28.68 14.62
N GLY A 681 8.01 -28.25 14.08
CA GLY A 681 7.41 -26.97 14.46
C GLY A 681 6.87 -27.10 15.88
N LYS A 682 7.62 -26.57 16.86
CA LYS A 682 7.25 -26.51 18.28
C LYS A 682 5.84 -25.92 18.48
N ARG A 683 4.89 -26.73 18.96
CA ARG A 683 3.94 -26.29 20.00
C ARG A 683 4.60 -26.49 21.36
N ARG A 684 4.50 -25.48 22.23
CA ARG A 684 4.93 -25.44 23.64
C ARG A 684 4.34 -26.68 24.35
N HIS A 685 5.06 -27.48 25.14
CA HIS A 685 5.59 -27.17 26.47
C HIS A 685 6.65 -28.20 26.94
N SER A 686 7.52 -27.74 27.84
CA SER A 686 8.37 -28.47 28.81
C SER A 686 9.73 -29.03 28.35
N TYR A 687 10.60 -29.17 29.35
CA TYR A 687 12.04 -28.88 29.41
C TYR A 687 12.87 -30.18 29.38
N THR A 688 14.03 -30.21 28.70
CA THR A 688 15.35 -30.63 29.25
C THR A 688 16.46 -30.65 28.16
N PRO A 689 17.74 -30.43 28.53
CA PRO A 689 18.86 -30.26 27.60
C PRO A 689 19.59 -31.59 27.33
N GLU A 690 20.13 -31.76 26.12
CA GLU A 690 21.56 -32.05 25.86
C GLU A 690 21.82 -32.46 24.40
N SER A 691 23.06 -32.18 24.00
CA SER A 691 23.67 -32.08 22.68
C SER A 691 23.75 -33.38 21.86
N GLN A 692 23.38 -33.31 20.58
CA GLN A 692 23.78 -34.28 19.54
C GLN A 692 24.83 -33.67 18.57
N PRO A 693 25.84 -34.44 18.15
CA PRO A 693 26.82 -34.04 17.15
C PRO A 693 26.27 -34.18 15.72
N MET A 694 26.58 -33.21 14.86
CA MET A 694 26.13 -33.15 13.46
C MET A 694 26.70 -34.28 12.58
N ARG A 695 25.84 -34.87 11.74
CA ARG A 695 26.23 -35.79 10.66
C ARG A 695 26.04 -35.10 9.31
N VAL A 696 27.15 -34.90 8.59
CA VAL A 696 27.25 -34.20 7.30
C VAL A 696 26.75 -35.10 6.17
N VAL A 697 25.76 -34.63 5.40
CA VAL A 697 25.34 -35.22 4.10
C VAL A 697 26.09 -34.48 2.98
N ARG A 698 26.83 -35.22 2.15
CA ARG A 698 27.62 -34.65 1.02
C ARG A 698 26.69 -34.24 -0.12
N GLN A 699 26.64 -32.93 -0.41
CA GLN A 699 25.97 -32.35 -1.59
C GLN A 699 26.87 -32.38 -2.83
N PRO A 700 26.31 -32.42 -4.06
CA PRO A 700 27.07 -32.23 -5.29
C PRO A 700 27.70 -30.82 -5.32
N TYR A 701 29.01 -30.75 -5.59
CA TYR A 701 29.74 -29.48 -5.66
C TYR A 701 29.44 -28.77 -6.98
N PHE A 702 28.67 -27.68 -6.91
CA PHE A 702 28.53 -26.72 -7.99
C PHE A 702 29.55 -25.59 -7.78
N GLN A 703 30.30 -25.22 -8.82
CA GLN A 703 31.25 -24.12 -8.76
C GLN A 703 30.72 -22.94 -9.58
N VAL A 704 30.72 -21.76 -8.96
CA VAL A 704 30.39 -20.51 -9.65
C VAL A 704 31.64 -20.02 -10.36
N ILE A 705 31.51 -19.66 -11.64
CA ILE A 705 32.59 -19.11 -12.46
C ILE A 705 32.17 -17.77 -13.06
N ALA A 706 33.14 -16.92 -13.37
CA ALA A 706 32.92 -15.73 -14.16
C ALA A 706 32.60 -16.10 -15.63
N ALA A 707 31.44 -15.70 -16.13
CA ALA A 707 31.02 -15.92 -17.51
C ALA A 707 31.62 -14.88 -18.48
N TYR A 708 31.98 -13.70 -17.98
CA TYR A 708 32.48 -12.55 -18.74
C TYR A 708 33.64 -11.89 -17.97
N ASP A 709 34.57 -11.24 -18.69
CA ASP A 709 35.62 -10.43 -18.06
C ASP A 709 34.97 -9.21 -17.38
N PHE A 710 35.38 -8.92 -16.16
CA PHE A 710 34.96 -7.74 -15.41
C PHE A 710 36.18 -7.01 -14.88
N THR A 711 36.26 -5.70 -15.11
CA THR A 711 37.36 -4.87 -14.60
C THR A 711 36.81 -3.93 -13.53
N ALA A 712 37.32 -4.08 -12.32
CA ALA A 712 36.98 -3.24 -11.18
C ALA A 712 37.28 -1.76 -11.47
N ARG A 713 36.31 -0.88 -11.22
CA ARG A 713 36.42 0.58 -11.39
C ARG A 713 36.64 1.30 -10.05
N GLY A 714 36.61 0.59 -8.94
CA GLY A 714 36.82 1.13 -7.60
C GLY A 714 37.26 0.08 -6.59
N ASN A 715 37.62 0.53 -5.39
CA ASN A 715 38.27 -0.28 -4.34
C ASN A 715 37.37 -1.36 -3.70
N HIS A 716 36.09 -1.42 -4.10
CA HIS A 716 35.10 -2.36 -3.57
C HIS A 716 34.63 -3.37 -4.63
N GLU A 717 35.12 -3.25 -5.86
CA GLU A 717 34.88 -4.18 -6.95
C GLU A 717 36.11 -5.07 -7.11
N VAL A 718 35.92 -6.31 -7.57
CA VAL A 718 37.03 -7.22 -7.87
C VAL A 718 37.03 -7.53 -9.36
N SER A 719 38.19 -7.40 -10.01
CA SER A 719 38.32 -7.77 -11.42
C SER A 719 38.28 -9.29 -11.57
N LEU A 720 37.48 -9.79 -12.51
CA LEU A 720 37.36 -11.22 -12.82
C LEU A 720 37.71 -11.47 -14.28
N ARG A 721 38.27 -12.65 -14.58
CA ARG A 721 38.48 -13.12 -15.95
C ARG A 721 37.49 -14.22 -16.33
N VAL A 722 37.09 -14.30 -17.59
CA VAL A 722 36.23 -15.37 -18.11
C VAL A 722 36.77 -16.74 -17.72
N GLY A 723 35.91 -17.57 -17.13
CA GLY A 723 36.23 -18.92 -16.69
C GLY A 723 36.85 -19.00 -15.29
N GLU A 724 37.14 -17.88 -14.64
CA GLU A 724 37.69 -17.85 -13.28
C GLU A 724 36.64 -18.32 -12.26
N PRO A 725 36.90 -19.37 -11.46
CA PRO A 725 36.01 -19.74 -10.38
C PRO A 725 36.03 -18.71 -9.26
N VAL A 726 34.84 -18.44 -8.71
CA VAL A 726 34.65 -17.47 -7.63
C VAL A 726 33.78 -18.07 -6.54
N CYS A 727 34.01 -17.68 -5.29
CA CYS A 727 33.14 -18.02 -4.18
C CYS A 727 32.13 -16.88 -3.99
N VAL A 728 30.84 -17.16 -4.15
CA VAL A 728 29.79 -16.17 -3.85
C VAL A 728 29.57 -16.14 -2.35
N LEU A 729 29.98 -15.05 -1.71
CA LEU A 729 29.81 -14.84 -0.27
C LEU A 729 28.39 -14.37 0.04
N GLU A 730 27.88 -13.42 -0.76
CA GLU A 730 26.49 -12.93 -0.66
C GLU A 730 25.91 -12.75 -2.07
N PRO A 731 24.73 -13.33 -2.39
CA PRO A 731 24.11 -13.24 -3.73
C PRO A 731 23.36 -11.91 -3.96
N TYR A 732 23.59 -10.93 -3.09
CA TYR A 732 23.03 -9.58 -3.13
C TYR A 732 24.00 -8.60 -2.47
N ASP A 733 23.84 -7.30 -2.75
CA ASP A 733 24.55 -6.26 -2.00
C ASP A 733 24.02 -6.10 -0.57
N LYS A 734 24.68 -5.28 0.26
CA LYS A 734 24.27 -5.01 1.66
C LYS A 734 22.86 -4.41 1.82
N ARG A 735 22.18 -4.09 0.73
CA ARG A 735 20.81 -3.55 0.68
C ARG A 735 19.80 -4.51 0.05
N GLY A 736 20.22 -5.73 -0.30
CA GLY A 736 19.37 -6.76 -0.88
C GLY A 736 19.17 -6.64 -2.40
N ASN A 737 19.98 -5.83 -3.11
CA ASN A 737 19.96 -5.78 -4.56
C ASN A 737 20.59 -7.03 -5.16
N ARG A 738 19.79 -7.82 -5.90
CA ARG A 738 20.22 -9.07 -6.55
C ARG A 738 21.04 -8.87 -7.82
N GLU A 739 21.15 -7.64 -8.33
CA GLU A 739 21.95 -7.36 -9.53
C GLU A 739 23.47 -7.37 -9.26
N TRP A 740 23.88 -7.35 -7.99
CA TRP A 740 25.27 -7.42 -7.56
C TRP A 740 25.47 -8.52 -6.55
N SER A 741 26.56 -9.27 -6.68
CA SER A 741 26.96 -10.33 -5.76
C SER A 741 28.32 -9.99 -5.16
N LEU A 742 28.46 -10.20 -3.85
CA LEU A 742 29.77 -10.16 -3.19
C LEU A 742 30.48 -11.47 -3.47
N VAL A 743 31.65 -11.40 -4.10
CA VAL A 743 32.43 -12.58 -4.44
C VAL A 743 33.87 -12.49 -3.93
N GLU A 744 34.46 -13.66 -3.71
CA GLU A 744 35.87 -13.84 -3.44
C GLU A 744 36.51 -14.53 -4.66
N ALA A 745 37.45 -13.84 -5.30
CA ALA A 745 38.24 -14.38 -6.41
C ALA A 745 39.28 -15.38 -5.90
N ILE A 746 39.85 -16.23 -6.76
CA ILE A 746 40.93 -17.18 -6.39
C ILE A 746 42.13 -16.46 -5.79
N SER A 747 42.37 -15.22 -6.21
CA SER A 747 43.44 -14.36 -5.69
C SER A 747 43.25 -13.94 -4.23
N GLY A 748 42.13 -14.31 -3.59
CA GLY A 748 41.76 -13.94 -2.22
C GLY A 748 41.21 -12.52 -2.11
N GLN A 749 41.05 -11.80 -3.23
CA GLN A 749 40.44 -10.48 -3.25
C GLN A 749 38.92 -10.60 -3.19
N ARG A 750 38.31 -9.82 -2.28
CA ARG A 750 36.87 -9.74 -2.10
C ARG A 750 36.35 -8.43 -2.67
N GLY A 751 35.29 -8.52 -3.47
CA GLY A 751 34.68 -7.36 -4.07
C GLY A 751 33.35 -7.70 -4.72
N TYR A 752 32.61 -6.66 -5.07
CA TYR A 752 31.33 -6.80 -5.76
C TYR A 752 31.53 -6.98 -7.26
N VAL A 753 30.71 -7.85 -7.84
CA VAL A 753 30.59 -8.04 -9.28
C VAL A 753 29.12 -8.14 -9.67
N PRO A 754 28.76 -7.75 -10.91
CA PRO A 754 27.39 -7.92 -11.39
C PRO A 754 26.99 -9.40 -11.38
N SER A 755 25.83 -9.73 -10.80
CA SER A 755 25.38 -11.13 -10.66
C SER A 755 25.17 -11.83 -12.01
N ASN A 756 24.89 -11.07 -13.08
CA ASN A 756 24.75 -11.59 -14.44
C ASN A 756 26.10 -11.93 -15.12
N TYR A 757 27.23 -11.62 -14.48
CA TYR A 757 28.57 -12.02 -14.93
C TYR A 757 29.02 -13.35 -14.32
N LEU A 758 28.16 -13.99 -13.51
CA LEU A 758 28.43 -15.26 -12.84
C LEU A 758 27.60 -16.38 -13.47
N SER A 759 28.18 -17.56 -13.60
CA SER A 759 27.52 -18.77 -14.11
C SER A 759 27.87 -19.97 -13.25
N ILE A 760 26.89 -20.84 -13.01
CA ILE A 760 27.06 -22.06 -12.20
C ILE A 760 27.39 -23.21 -13.14
N LYS A 761 28.54 -23.86 -12.94
CA LYS A 761 28.90 -25.10 -13.64
C LYS A 761 28.98 -26.29 -12.68
N PRO A 762 28.46 -27.47 -13.07
CA PRO A 762 28.70 -28.72 -12.36
C PRO A 762 30.16 -29.15 -12.52
N VAL A 763 30.82 -29.53 -11.42
CA VAL A 763 32.21 -30.03 -11.44
C VAL A 763 32.19 -31.55 -11.43
N GLU A 764 32.77 -32.20 -12.45
CA GLU A 764 33.00 -33.65 -12.43
C GLU A 764 34.11 -34.00 -11.42
N ALA A 765 33.80 -34.86 -10.45
CA ALA A 765 34.72 -35.23 -9.39
C ALA A 765 35.86 -36.13 -9.92
N ARG A 766 37.11 -35.66 -9.83
CA ARG A 766 38.28 -36.57 -9.83
C ARG A 766 38.41 -37.20 -8.45
N PRO A 767 38.65 -38.52 -8.33
CA PRO A 767 38.77 -39.18 -7.04
C PRO A 767 40.06 -38.76 -6.30
N PRO A 768 40.05 -38.65 -4.97
CA PRO A 768 41.20 -38.23 -4.19
C PRO A 768 42.20 -39.39 -4.04
N GLY A 769 43.46 -39.13 -4.37
CA GLY A 769 44.56 -40.07 -4.19
C GLY A 769 45.83 -39.37 -3.73
N PHE A 770 46.18 -39.67 -2.49
CA PHE A 770 47.50 -39.60 -1.83
C PHE A 770 48.03 -38.27 -1.26
N VAL A 771 48.26 -38.37 0.04
CA VAL A 771 48.99 -37.50 0.96
C VAL A 771 50.49 -37.57 0.67
N PHE A 772 51.16 -36.41 0.61
CA PHE A 772 52.29 -36.03 1.47
C PHE A 772 52.27 -34.52 1.68
#